data_AF-A0A7L1XM53-F1
#
_entry.id   AF-A0A7L1XM53-F1
#
_cell.length_a   1.000
_cell.length_b   1.000
_cell.length_c   1.000
_cell.angle_alpha   90.00
_cell.angle_beta   90.00
_cell.angle_gamma   90.00
#
_symmetry.space_group_name_H-M   'P 1'
#
loop_
_entity.id
_entity.type
_entity.pdbx_description
1 polymer ?
#
loop_
_entity_poly.entity_id
_entity_poly.type
_entity_poly.pdbx_seq_one_letter_code
_entity_poly.pdbx_strand_id
1 'polypeptide(L)'
;RTYMSDTGKECVENILEEYSQKGRDAQKRLNEITELLEQQKIRLTGIIADLQTKLMEVQLERDGLQDTRQKEFQSQENAKIQLKNTIQELEAAKQVQEEMLREANSQTAHLKQMVVSHEAVLLELRDILMGYEDSTGKKLWEREDVTSLQIHNLSAAFADVLRDLDSEVSYIKEKIVLVEEELESLKKDSRTQNQFLLQQHQNRIEQLIREHEQEVAALTDKANSARSCASSIQSQMEMIREQTKNQNSVHAHQVSHLESTVSQLRSELQEAKRMYQDKVKDLENQLHLIHSEIAETQTEEDKHSHGSGNLSNRIHQLLVKTKLHKKDIQLSLEKEQNKRFWDQNTENSITIDQLKRELEDKNMQLQRMENTMKEMRTECHRQMEHQMAAIQEKNESVGRLLSLTVQLESTKEMLCKVKGDLTAKQIDLETAEKTVSNLTACLQEKERALEVTNKEIKKLHLQLGSRMQELQHLKNEEDCLHNVQSECETLKLQLLEKERIVEIFQKQIDNMTQVVGQHSRTAGAMEVEKSQLTKEMNDWKLKVEELKIAEDEKEARIHEMEARLSELELEKVKLVNTCSERLHALDDMKLEKDQLMNELQASRRELAGLAEVFEHLKRDYQEKIEKMENTANRLKIQLKSAQAELEQTRTALKTMEGSDGHAVKVAVGMQKQITAKRGQIDALQIKIKFLQEAMTNAAKEKHYLREVNNKLSKKLSYIVADNTKIAGELEILRSQDKRLKEKLSKMETALDKASMQFAECQCIIQCQEQEAMRFRLQHTLDVKELQGPGYSSASGKLRHMVPLSYLHSAVLLPSRNLASCVPHMPSKAGILNEEPLRDLKRILQELTSSDNDIPSVDLGKEYSNG
;
A
#
# COMPACT_ATOMS: atom_id res chain seq x y z
N ARG A 1 67.44 -131.28 23.68
CA ARG A 1 67.59 -130.89 25.10
C ARG A 1 67.58 -129.37 25.10
N THR A 2 66.52 -128.68 25.52
CA THR A 2 65.41 -129.09 26.42
C THR A 2 64.11 -129.38 25.65
N TYR A 3 63.13 -130.03 26.29
CA TYR A 3 61.75 -130.14 25.78
C TYR A 3 61.00 -128.83 26.06
N MET A 4 60.23 -128.34 25.09
CA MET A 4 59.13 -127.39 25.30
C MET A 4 57.83 -128.14 25.01
N SER A 5 56.83 -127.99 25.88
CA SER A 5 55.50 -128.61 25.71
C SER A 5 54.66 -127.86 24.67
N ASP A 6 53.96 -128.58 23.79
CA ASP A 6 53.15 -127.98 22.72
C ASP A 6 52.07 -127.01 23.25
N THR A 7 51.47 -127.28 24.41
CA THR A 7 50.53 -126.37 25.10
C THR A 7 51.14 -125.02 25.49
N GLY A 8 52.47 -124.93 25.63
CA GLY A 8 53.17 -123.66 25.85
C GLY A 8 53.28 -122.83 24.57
N LYS A 9 53.29 -123.49 23.41
CA LYS A 9 53.36 -122.84 22.10
C LYS A 9 52.02 -122.26 21.71
N GLU A 10 50.96 -123.07 21.80
CA GLU A 10 49.56 -122.66 21.55
C GLU A 10 49.09 -121.52 22.48
N CYS A 11 49.57 -121.47 23.72
CA CYS A 11 49.31 -120.37 24.64
C CYS A 11 49.98 -119.05 24.19
N VAL A 12 51.26 -119.09 23.80
CA VAL A 12 51.97 -117.91 23.26
C VAL A 12 51.38 -117.46 21.92
N GLU A 13 50.94 -118.39 21.08
CA GLU A 13 50.35 -118.14 19.77
C GLU A 13 48.95 -117.47 19.91
N ASN A 14 48.11 -117.94 20.84
CA ASN A 14 46.85 -117.27 21.19
C ASN A 14 47.08 -115.86 21.78
N ILE A 15 48.09 -115.67 22.63
CA ILE A 15 48.44 -114.35 23.16
C ILE A 15 48.92 -113.42 22.03
N LEU A 16 49.72 -113.93 21.09
CA LEU A 16 50.15 -113.17 19.91
C LEU A 16 48.95 -112.77 19.04
N GLU A 17 48.00 -113.68 18.81
CA GLU A 17 46.78 -113.41 18.03
C GLU A 17 45.87 -112.40 18.75
N GLU A 18 45.75 -112.44 20.08
CA GLU A 18 44.98 -111.46 20.85
C GLU A 18 45.64 -110.06 20.81
N TYR A 19 46.97 -109.97 20.93
CA TYR A 19 47.70 -108.71 20.73
C TYR A 19 47.64 -108.21 19.28
N SER A 20 47.68 -109.11 18.31
CA SER A 20 47.50 -108.81 16.89
C SER A 20 46.10 -108.25 16.63
N GLN A 21 45.05 -108.87 17.19
CA GLN A 21 43.68 -108.39 17.11
C GLN A 21 43.50 -107.03 17.80
N LYS A 22 44.06 -106.84 19.02
CA LYS A 22 44.09 -105.52 19.68
C LYS A 22 44.80 -104.46 18.84
N GLY A 23 45.85 -104.83 18.12
CA GLY A 23 46.52 -103.97 17.14
C GLY A 23 45.63 -103.63 15.94
N ARG A 24 44.93 -104.62 15.36
CA ARG A 24 43.95 -104.43 14.27
C ARG A 24 42.80 -103.52 14.71
N ASP A 25 42.28 -103.70 15.91
CA ASP A 25 41.19 -102.88 16.48
C ASP A 25 41.64 -101.46 16.83
N ALA A 26 42.86 -101.29 17.35
CA ALA A 26 43.46 -99.96 17.57
C ALA A 26 43.68 -99.21 16.25
N GLN A 27 44.18 -99.89 15.21
CA GLN A 27 44.33 -99.31 13.87
C GLN A 27 42.97 -98.94 13.26
N LYS A 28 41.94 -99.78 13.45
CA LYS A 28 40.57 -99.49 13.00
C LYS A 28 40.03 -98.21 13.66
N ARG A 29 40.18 -98.08 14.98
CA ARG A 29 39.79 -96.86 15.72
C ARG A 29 40.60 -95.62 15.29
N LEU A 30 41.89 -95.78 15.02
CA LEU A 30 42.74 -94.69 14.51
C LEU A 30 42.24 -94.20 13.14
N ASN A 31 41.88 -95.13 12.25
CA ASN A 31 41.33 -94.82 10.93
C ASN A 31 39.95 -94.13 11.06
N GLU A 32 39.06 -94.63 11.92
CA GLU A 32 37.74 -94.03 12.20
C GLU A 32 37.86 -92.60 12.74
N ILE A 33 38.80 -92.34 13.68
CA ILE A 33 39.08 -91.00 14.20
C ILE A 33 39.66 -90.09 13.10
N THR A 34 40.54 -90.62 12.24
CA THR A 34 41.13 -89.86 11.12
C THR A 34 40.07 -89.47 10.09
N GLU A 35 39.15 -90.37 9.76
CA GLU A 35 38.03 -90.09 8.87
C GLU A 35 37.08 -89.04 9.48
N LEU A 36 36.74 -89.17 10.77
CA LEU A 36 35.91 -88.18 11.47
C LEU A 36 36.55 -86.79 11.51
N LEU A 37 37.87 -86.70 11.69
CA LEU A 37 38.62 -85.45 11.64
C LEU A 37 38.63 -84.83 10.23
N GLU A 38 38.84 -85.63 9.19
CA GLU A 38 38.82 -85.14 7.80
C GLU A 38 37.39 -84.71 7.38
N GLN A 39 36.35 -85.44 7.81
CA GLN A 39 34.96 -85.01 7.64
C GLN A 39 34.65 -83.72 8.42
N GLN A 40 35.16 -83.54 9.64
CA GLN A 40 35.02 -82.29 10.40
C GLN A 40 35.72 -81.13 9.68
N LYS A 41 36.94 -81.35 9.19
CA LYS A 41 37.72 -80.40 8.39
C LYS A 41 36.97 -79.98 7.12
N ILE A 42 36.43 -80.92 6.35
CA ILE A 42 35.60 -80.62 5.16
C ILE A 42 34.36 -79.79 5.55
N ARG A 43 33.64 -80.15 6.62
CA ARG A 43 32.49 -79.37 7.12
C ARG A 43 32.88 -77.94 7.52
N LEU A 44 33.99 -77.77 8.24
CA LEU A 44 34.50 -76.45 8.65
C LEU A 44 34.96 -75.61 7.45
N THR A 45 35.66 -76.19 6.48
CA THR A 45 36.03 -75.50 5.23
C THR A 45 34.80 -75.06 4.43
N GLY A 46 33.75 -75.89 4.37
CA GLY A 46 32.47 -75.52 3.76
C GLY A 46 31.80 -74.34 4.45
N ILE A 47 31.74 -74.35 5.78
CA ILE A 47 31.19 -73.23 6.59
C ILE A 47 32.02 -71.95 6.40
N ILE A 48 33.35 -72.05 6.35
CA ILE A 48 34.23 -70.90 6.10
C ILE A 48 33.98 -70.31 4.71
N ALA A 49 33.79 -71.13 3.67
CA ALA A 49 33.48 -70.66 2.32
C ALA A 49 32.11 -69.98 2.23
N ASP A 50 31.07 -70.54 2.87
CA ASP A 50 29.73 -69.94 2.97
C ASP A 50 29.78 -68.58 3.68
N LEU A 51 30.49 -68.48 4.81
CA LEU A 51 30.69 -67.22 5.54
C LEU A 51 31.52 -66.20 4.73
N GLN A 52 32.49 -66.64 3.93
CA GLN A 52 33.25 -65.76 3.03
C GLN A 52 32.38 -65.21 1.89
N THR A 53 31.51 -66.04 1.29
CA THR A 53 30.54 -65.59 0.28
C THR A 53 29.57 -64.58 0.87
N LYS A 54 28.94 -64.88 2.02
CA LYS A 54 28.02 -63.96 2.71
C LYS A 54 28.67 -62.65 3.13
N LEU A 55 29.93 -62.70 3.56
CA LEU A 55 30.70 -61.49 3.85
C LEU A 55 30.94 -60.63 2.59
N MET A 56 31.21 -61.25 1.44
CA MET A 56 31.38 -60.55 0.16
C MET A 56 30.05 -59.96 -0.34
N GLU A 57 28.94 -60.70 -0.19
CA GLU A 57 27.58 -60.23 -0.53
C GLU A 57 27.21 -59.00 0.30
N VAL A 58 27.33 -59.08 1.63
CA VAL A 58 27.05 -57.94 2.54
C VAL A 58 27.98 -56.75 2.29
N GLN A 59 29.23 -56.97 1.87
CA GLN A 59 30.11 -55.88 1.44
C GLN A 59 29.62 -55.19 0.16
N LEU A 60 29.20 -55.97 -0.84
CA LEU A 60 28.69 -55.46 -2.11
C LEU A 60 27.34 -54.73 -1.92
N GLU A 61 26.45 -55.25 -1.07
CA GLU A 61 25.21 -54.58 -0.67
C GLU A 61 25.48 -53.26 0.05
N ARG A 62 26.39 -53.25 1.04
CA ARG A 62 26.81 -52.02 1.75
C ARG A 62 27.34 -50.98 0.77
N ASP A 63 28.22 -51.38 -0.15
CA ASP A 63 28.86 -50.46 -1.07
C ASP A 63 27.86 -49.91 -2.09
N GLY A 64 26.97 -50.75 -2.63
CA GLY A 64 25.84 -50.31 -3.46
C GLY A 64 24.88 -49.37 -2.72
N LEU A 65 24.60 -49.62 -1.44
CA LEU A 65 23.76 -48.77 -0.61
C LEU A 65 24.43 -47.41 -0.34
N GLN A 66 25.73 -47.38 -0.05
CA GLN A 66 26.51 -46.14 0.03
C GLN A 66 26.45 -45.35 -1.30
N ASP A 67 26.59 -46.05 -2.43
CA ASP A 67 26.51 -45.47 -3.78
C ASP A 67 25.12 -44.86 -4.06
N THR A 68 24.04 -45.47 -3.55
CA THR A 68 22.68 -44.89 -3.63
C THR A 68 22.50 -43.67 -2.73
N ARG A 69 22.96 -43.69 -1.47
CA ARG A 69 22.91 -42.54 -0.56
C ARG A 69 23.68 -41.33 -1.09
N GLN A 70 24.82 -41.56 -1.75
CA GLN A 70 25.60 -40.48 -2.33
C GLN A 70 24.86 -39.81 -3.51
N LYS A 71 24.16 -40.60 -4.34
CA LYS A 71 23.32 -40.07 -5.44
C LYS A 71 22.07 -39.37 -4.92
N GLU A 72 21.45 -39.90 -3.86
CA GLU A 72 20.32 -39.29 -3.16
C GLU A 72 20.73 -37.92 -2.59
N PHE A 73 21.83 -37.84 -1.83
CA PHE A 73 22.39 -36.59 -1.31
C PHE A 73 22.70 -35.57 -2.43
N GLN A 74 23.33 -36.00 -3.52
CA GLN A 74 23.58 -35.13 -4.68
C GLN A 74 22.27 -34.62 -5.31
N SER A 75 21.25 -35.47 -5.42
CA SER A 75 19.93 -35.04 -5.92
C SER A 75 19.23 -34.06 -4.98
N GLN A 76 19.37 -34.25 -3.67
CA GLN A 76 18.81 -33.37 -2.64
C GLN A 76 19.49 -32.01 -2.63
N GLU A 77 20.82 -31.96 -2.71
CA GLU A 77 21.57 -30.70 -2.76
C GLU A 77 21.29 -29.94 -4.07
N ASN A 78 21.17 -30.64 -5.21
CA ASN A 78 20.73 -30.03 -6.47
C ASN A 78 19.32 -29.44 -6.38
N ALA A 79 18.37 -30.16 -5.78
CA ALA A 79 17.01 -29.66 -5.56
C ALA A 79 16.97 -28.46 -4.59
N LYS A 80 17.83 -28.45 -3.56
CA LYS A 80 18.03 -27.33 -2.63
C LYS A 80 18.63 -26.10 -3.30
N ILE A 81 19.57 -26.28 -4.23
CA ILE A 81 20.11 -25.19 -5.07
C ILE A 81 19.03 -24.63 -5.99
N GLN A 82 18.27 -25.50 -6.68
CA GLN A 82 17.15 -25.06 -7.53
C GLN A 82 16.09 -24.29 -6.73
N LEU A 83 15.68 -24.81 -5.56
CA LEU A 83 14.72 -24.13 -4.69
C LEU A 83 15.24 -22.76 -4.24
N LYS A 84 16.52 -22.67 -3.83
CA LYS A 84 17.14 -21.39 -3.46
C LYS A 84 17.10 -20.39 -4.62
N ASN A 85 17.46 -20.82 -5.83
CA ASN A 85 17.42 -19.94 -7.01
C ASN A 85 15.99 -19.45 -7.27
N THR A 86 14.98 -20.33 -7.24
CA THR A 86 13.58 -19.92 -7.43
C THR A 86 13.07 -18.98 -6.34
N ILE A 87 13.56 -19.10 -5.10
CA ILE A 87 13.23 -18.14 -4.03
C ILE A 87 13.85 -16.77 -4.35
N GLN A 88 15.11 -16.71 -4.78
CA GLN A 88 15.77 -15.45 -5.14
C GLN A 88 15.14 -14.79 -6.39
N GLU A 89 14.69 -15.58 -7.36
CA GLU A 89 13.92 -15.11 -8.52
C GLU A 89 12.56 -14.54 -8.11
N LEU A 90 11.85 -15.19 -7.18
CA LEU A 90 10.58 -14.71 -6.63
C LEU A 90 10.75 -13.46 -5.75
N GLU A 91 11.82 -13.37 -4.95
CA GLU A 91 12.16 -12.19 -4.15
C GLU A 91 12.47 -10.98 -5.06
N ALA A 92 13.24 -11.18 -6.13
CA ALA A 92 13.51 -10.13 -7.12
C ALA A 92 12.25 -9.70 -7.87
N ALA A 93 11.42 -10.64 -8.32
CA ALA A 93 10.14 -10.33 -8.98
C ALA A 93 9.17 -9.58 -8.05
N LYS A 94 9.11 -9.97 -6.77
CA LYS A 94 8.36 -9.25 -5.73
C LYS A 94 8.86 -7.82 -5.55
N GLN A 95 10.19 -7.62 -5.46
CA GLN A 95 10.76 -6.29 -5.28
C GLN A 95 10.42 -5.36 -6.46
N VAL A 96 10.51 -5.86 -7.70
CA VAL A 96 10.09 -5.10 -8.90
C VAL A 96 8.59 -4.78 -8.85
N GLN A 97 7.74 -5.73 -8.44
CA GLN A 97 6.30 -5.47 -8.28
C GLN A 97 5.99 -4.43 -7.21
N GLU A 98 6.69 -4.45 -6.06
CA GLU A 98 6.55 -3.45 -5.01
C GLU A 98 7.04 -2.06 -5.45
N GLU A 99 8.07 -1.99 -6.30
CA GLU A 99 8.56 -0.76 -6.91
C GLU A 99 7.55 -0.18 -7.92
N MET A 100 7.03 -1.01 -8.83
CA MET A 100 5.97 -0.62 -9.77
C MET A 100 4.70 -0.14 -9.05
N LEU A 101 4.32 -0.80 -7.94
CA LEU A 101 3.19 -0.37 -7.11
C LEU A 101 3.47 0.98 -6.43
N ARG A 102 4.69 1.21 -5.96
CA ARG A 102 5.12 2.48 -5.35
C ARG A 102 5.04 3.63 -6.35
N GLU A 103 5.50 3.40 -7.58
CA GLU A 103 5.46 4.39 -8.66
C GLU A 103 4.02 4.67 -9.13
N ALA A 104 3.19 3.65 -9.33
CA ALA A 104 1.76 3.84 -9.65
C ALA A 104 1.00 4.61 -8.55
N ASN A 105 1.35 4.40 -7.27
CA ASN A 105 0.81 5.18 -6.15
C ASN A 105 1.33 6.63 -6.15
N SER A 106 2.61 6.86 -6.49
CA SER A 106 3.21 8.20 -6.66
C SER A 106 2.48 9.00 -7.74
N GLN A 107 2.30 8.41 -8.92
CA GLN A 107 1.56 9.00 -10.04
C GLN A 107 0.09 9.26 -9.67
N THR A 108 -0.56 8.33 -8.96
CA THR A 108 -1.94 8.52 -8.47
C THR A 108 -2.04 9.67 -7.46
N ALA A 109 -1.06 9.84 -6.58
CA ALA A 109 -1.01 10.96 -5.64
C ALA A 109 -0.79 12.30 -6.36
N HIS A 110 0.12 12.33 -7.36
CA HIS A 110 0.36 13.52 -8.18
C HIS A 110 -0.90 13.94 -8.97
N LEU A 111 -1.60 12.99 -9.61
CA LEU A 111 -2.85 13.26 -10.32
C LEU A 111 -3.96 13.76 -9.38
N LYS A 112 -4.07 13.22 -8.16
CA LYS A 112 -4.99 13.75 -7.13
C LYS A 112 -4.65 15.19 -6.75
N GLN A 113 -3.36 15.50 -6.56
CA GLN A 113 -2.92 16.86 -6.25
C GLN A 113 -3.22 17.84 -7.39
N MET A 114 -3.04 17.42 -8.66
CA MET A 114 -3.44 18.21 -9.82
C MET A 114 -4.95 18.48 -9.83
N VAL A 115 -5.79 17.46 -9.62
CA VAL A 115 -7.26 17.62 -9.56
C VAL A 115 -7.65 18.63 -8.47
N VAL A 116 -7.10 18.51 -7.27
CA VAL A 116 -7.36 19.49 -6.17
C VAL A 116 -6.90 20.90 -6.56
N SER A 117 -5.76 21.06 -7.24
CA SER A 117 -5.31 22.38 -7.70
C SER A 117 -6.21 22.98 -8.79
N HIS A 118 -6.74 22.16 -9.69
CA HIS A 118 -7.71 22.61 -10.70
C HIS A 118 -9.06 22.96 -10.07
N GLU A 119 -9.54 22.18 -9.09
CA GLU A 119 -10.76 22.48 -8.32
C GLU A 119 -10.64 23.83 -7.60
N ALA A 120 -9.47 24.12 -6.99
CA ALA A 120 -9.20 25.41 -6.35
C ALA A 120 -9.24 26.60 -7.34
N VAL A 121 -8.58 26.48 -8.49
CA VAL A 121 -8.65 27.52 -9.55
C VAL A 121 -10.07 27.70 -10.10
N LEU A 122 -10.86 26.61 -10.19
CA LEU A 122 -12.27 26.69 -10.60
C LEU A 122 -13.16 27.36 -9.54
N LEU A 123 -12.79 27.29 -8.25
CA LEU A 123 -13.45 28.05 -7.18
C LEU A 123 -13.07 29.53 -7.26
N GLU A 124 -11.79 29.87 -7.37
CA GLU A 124 -11.33 31.26 -7.55
C GLU A 124 -12.01 31.94 -8.76
N LEU A 125 -12.14 31.21 -9.88
CA LEU A 125 -12.84 31.70 -11.07
C LEU A 125 -14.35 31.88 -10.85
N ARG A 126 -15.01 31.06 -10.03
CA ARG A 126 -16.41 31.27 -9.64
C ARG A 126 -16.57 32.45 -8.70
N ASP A 127 -15.66 32.62 -7.74
CA ASP A 127 -15.67 33.74 -6.79
C ASP A 127 -15.50 35.10 -7.52
N ILE A 128 -14.67 35.15 -8.57
CA ILE A 128 -14.54 36.33 -9.44
C ILE A 128 -15.86 36.63 -10.19
N LEU A 129 -16.54 35.61 -10.72
CA LEU A 129 -17.84 35.79 -11.40
C LEU A 129 -18.94 36.24 -10.41
N MET A 130 -18.98 35.69 -9.20
CA MET A 130 -19.90 36.16 -8.15
C MET A 130 -19.62 37.61 -7.77
N GLY A 131 -18.34 37.99 -7.57
CA GLY A 131 -17.97 39.38 -7.28
C GLY A 131 -18.34 40.37 -8.40
N TYR A 132 -18.38 39.94 -9.66
CA TYR A 132 -18.90 40.75 -10.77
C TYR A 132 -20.43 40.88 -10.75
N GLU A 133 -21.15 39.78 -10.50
CA GLU A 133 -22.62 39.79 -10.36
C GLU A 133 -23.08 40.65 -9.17
N ASP A 134 -22.40 40.56 -8.02
CA ASP A 134 -22.65 41.38 -6.83
C ASP A 134 -22.37 42.87 -7.06
N SER A 135 -21.27 43.21 -7.75
CA SER A 135 -20.86 44.62 -7.97
C SER A 135 -21.61 45.33 -9.09
N THR A 136 -22.14 44.60 -10.07
CA THR A 136 -22.93 45.17 -11.18
C THR A 136 -24.44 45.01 -11.01
N GLY A 137 -24.89 44.10 -10.14
CA GLY A 137 -26.30 43.72 -10.00
C GLY A 137 -26.87 42.97 -11.21
N LYS A 138 -26.05 42.62 -12.21
CA LYS A 138 -26.45 41.87 -13.40
C LYS A 138 -26.28 40.38 -13.17
N LYS A 139 -27.37 39.61 -13.27
CA LYS A 139 -27.28 38.15 -13.30
C LYS A 139 -26.55 37.67 -14.55
N LEU A 140 -25.50 36.87 -14.37
CA LEU A 140 -24.73 36.31 -15.49
C LEU A 140 -25.47 35.15 -16.17
N TRP A 141 -26.27 34.39 -15.43
CA TRP A 141 -27.11 33.31 -15.95
C TRP A 141 -28.48 33.28 -15.28
N GLU A 142 -29.54 33.11 -16.07
CA GLU A 142 -30.93 33.07 -15.57
C GLU A 142 -31.37 31.71 -15.01
N ARG A 143 -30.56 30.64 -15.19
CA ARG A 143 -30.98 29.24 -14.98
C ARG A 143 -30.16 28.43 -13.97
N GLU A 144 -28.88 28.73 -13.82
CA GLU A 144 -27.97 28.02 -12.90
C GLU A 144 -27.28 29.06 -12.00
N ASP A 145 -27.06 28.71 -10.73
CA ASP A 145 -26.34 29.56 -9.78
C ASP A 145 -24.82 29.49 -10.06
N VAL A 146 -24.09 30.59 -9.87
CA VAL A 146 -22.66 30.69 -10.26
C VAL A 146 -21.81 29.63 -9.53
N THR A 147 -22.18 29.30 -8.28
CA THR A 147 -21.58 28.21 -7.49
C THR A 147 -21.67 26.84 -8.16
N SER A 148 -22.73 26.60 -8.94
CA SER A 148 -23.03 25.35 -9.63
C SER A 148 -22.55 25.31 -11.09
N LEU A 149 -22.11 26.45 -11.64
CA LEU A 149 -21.85 26.63 -13.06
C LEU A 149 -20.78 25.64 -13.58
N GLN A 150 -21.10 24.96 -14.67
CA GLN A 150 -20.23 23.93 -15.25
C GLN A 150 -19.00 24.55 -15.93
N ILE A 151 -17.88 23.82 -15.95
CA ILE A 151 -16.57 24.29 -16.44
C ILE A 151 -16.64 24.83 -17.89
N HIS A 152 -17.47 24.21 -18.75
CA HIS A 152 -17.64 24.66 -20.14
C HIS A 152 -18.48 25.93 -20.30
N ASN A 153 -19.23 26.33 -19.27
CA ASN A 153 -20.01 27.57 -19.22
C ASN A 153 -19.24 28.72 -18.56
N LEU A 154 -18.23 28.43 -17.71
CA LEU A 154 -17.34 29.44 -17.12
C LEU A 154 -16.68 30.32 -18.21
N SER A 155 -16.16 29.69 -19.27
CA SER A 155 -15.49 30.41 -20.36
C SER A 155 -16.44 31.34 -21.13
N ALA A 156 -17.72 30.96 -21.29
CA ALA A 156 -18.75 31.82 -21.86
C ALA A 156 -19.06 33.00 -20.92
N ALA A 157 -19.28 32.73 -19.63
CA ALA A 157 -19.53 33.77 -18.63
C ALA A 157 -18.41 34.82 -18.59
N PHE A 158 -17.14 34.41 -18.56
CA PHE A 158 -16.01 35.33 -18.65
C PHE A 158 -15.94 36.09 -19.98
N ALA A 159 -16.29 35.47 -21.11
CA ALA A 159 -16.33 36.13 -22.42
C ALA A 159 -17.48 37.14 -22.56
N ASP A 160 -18.54 37.03 -21.75
CA ASP A 160 -19.61 38.03 -21.63
C ASP A 160 -19.19 39.15 -20.65
N VAL A 161 -18.67 38.83 -19.47
CA VAL A 161 -18.11 39.81 -18.49
C VAL A 161 -17.07 40.74 -19.15
N LEU A 162 -16.12 40.18 -19.90
CA LEU A 162 -15.08 40.97 -20.58
C LEU A 162 -15.66 41.89 -21.66
N ARG A 163 -16.79 41.52 -22.28
CA ARG A 163 -17.45 42.31 -23.32
C ARG A 163 -18.25 43.47 -22.73
N ASP A 164 -18.91 43.24 -21.60
CA ASP A 164 -19.59 44.30 -20.85
C ASP A 164 -18.59 45.30 -20.29
N LEU A 165 -17.44 44.84 -19.76
CA LEU A 165 -16.34 45.71 -19.31
C LEU A 165 -15.71 46.52 -20.45
N ASP A 166 -15.45 45.93 -21.62
CA ASP A 166 -14.92 46.68 -22.78
C ASP A 166 -15.94 47.70 -23.32
N SER A 167 -17.24 47.40 -23.23
CA SER A 167 -18.33 48.32 -23.55
C SER A 167 -18.39 49.49 -22.57
N GLU A 168 -18.27 49.25 -21.26
CA GLU A 168 -18.24 50.29 -20.23
C GLU A 168 -16.97 51.16 -20.35
N VAL A 169 -15.81 50.55 -20.57
CA VAL A 169 -14.55 51.26 -20.84
C VAL A 169 -14.66 52.13 -22.10
N SER A 170 -15.36 51.67 -23.14
CA SER A 170 -15.61 52.45 -24.35
C SER A 170 -16.54 53.65 -24.10
N TYR A 171 -17.61 53.46 -23.32
CA TYR A 171 -18.53 54.53 -22.89
C TYR A 171 -17.84 55.58 -22.00
N ILE A 172 -16.96 55.15 -21.10
CA ILE A 172 -16.16 56.06 -20.26
C ILE A 172 -15.17 56.86 -21.11
N LYS A 173 -14.51 56.23 -22.10
CA LYS A 173 -13.63 56.95 -23.07
C LYS A 173 -14.41 58.01 -23.85
N GLU A 174 -15.59 57.69 -24.35
CA GLU A 174 -16.45 58.65 -25.07
C GLU A 174 -16.82 59.86 -24.18
N LYS A 175 -17.20 59.62 -22.92
CA LYS A 175 -17.43 60.69 -21.94
C LYS A 175 -16.19 61.53 -21.65
N ILE A 176 -15.01 60.92 -21.55
CA ILE A 176 -13.75 61.65 -21.32
C ILE A 176 -13.48 62.59 -22.49
N VAL A 177 -13.63 62.13 -23.74
CA VAL A 177 -13.46 62.98 -24.93
C VAL A 177 -14.42 64.18 -24.91
N LEU A 178 -15.70 63.97 -24.58
CA LEU A 178 -16.67 65.07 -24.45
C LEU A 178 -16.25 66.10 -23.38
N VAL A 179 -15.76 65.65 -22.23
CA VAL A 179 -15.27 66.54 -21.16
C VAL A 179 -13.96 67.24 -21.53
N GLU A 180 -13.09 66.60 -22.31
CA GLU A 180 -11.87 67.22 -22.86
C GLU A 180 -12.20 68.31 -23.91
N GLU A 181 -13.21 68.08 -24.76
CA GLU A 181 -13.74 69.07 -25.71
C GLU A 181 -14.40 70.26 -24.98
N GLU A 182 -15.23 70.01 -23.97
CA GLU A 182 -15.80 71.06 -23.11
C GLU A 182 -14.68 71.88 -22.43
N LEU A 183 -13.65 71.23 -21.89
CA LEU A 183 -12.54 71.87 -21.21
C LEU A 183 -11.68 72.75 -22.13
N GLU A 184 -11.32 72.30 -23.34
CA GLU A 184 -10.58 73.15 -24.28
C GLU A 184 -11.47 74.29 -24.83
N SER A 185 -12.80 74.10 -24.92
CA SER A 185 -13.72 75.19 -25.26
C SER A 185 -13.74 76.29 -24.19
N LEU A 186 -13.90 75.92 -22.92
CA LEU A 186 -13.89 76.86 -21.78
C LEU A 186 -12.54 77.58 -21.64
N LYS A 187 -11.44 76.86 -21.91
CA LYS A 187 -10.06 77.37 -21.94
C LYS A 187 -9.81 78.32 -23.11
N LYS A 188 -10.46 78.11 -24.26
CA LYS A 188 -10.45 79.05 -25.39
C LYS A 188 -11.23 80.32 -25.08
N ASP A 189 -12.40 80.21 -24.45
CA ASP A 189 -13.22 81.38 -24.07
C ASP A 189 -12.56 82.18 -22.94
N SER A 190 -11.93 81.52 -21.96
CA SER A 190 -11.11 82.19 -20.96
C SER A 190 -9.93 82.96 -21.58
N ARG A 191 -9.27 82.39 -22.61
CA ARG A 191 -8.21 83.10 -23.36
C ARG A 191 -8.74 84.34 -24.09
N THR A 192 -9.88 84.26 -24.77
CA THR A 192 -10.46 85.42 -25.50
C THR A 192 -10.95 86.49 -24.54
N GLN A 193 -11.55 86.14 -23.40
CA GLN A 193 -11.95 87.08 -22.35
C GLN A 193 -10.74 87.82 -21.77
N ASN A 194 -9.65 87.11 -21.44
CA ASN A 194 -8.42 87.73 -20.96
C ASN A 194 -7.78 88.65 -22.02
N GLN A 195 -7.79 88.24 -23.30
CA GLN A 195 -7.30 89.07 -24.41
C GLN A 195 -8.14 90.35 -24.61
N PHE A 196 -9.46 90.27 -24.43
CA PHE A 196 -10.35 91.43 -24.46
C PHE A 196 -10.08 92.39 -23.30
N LEU A 197 -9.90 91.88 -22.07
CA LEU A 197 -9.55 92.69 -20.90
C LEU A 197 -8.19 93.37 -21.07
N LEU A 198 -7.17 92.65 -21.58
CA LEU A 198 -5.87 93.22 -21.93
C LEU A 198 -6.00 94.37 -22.95
N GLN A 199 -6.79 94.19 -24.01
CA GLN A 199 -7.05 95.26 -24.98
C GLN A 199 -7.80 96.44 -24.36
N GLN A 200 -8.76 96.20 -23.46
CA GLN A 200 -9.48 97.26 -22.75
C GLN A 200 -8.54 98.08 -21.84
N HIS A 201 -7.66 97.42 -21.10
CA HIS A 201 -6.64 98.08 -20.28
C HIS A 201 -5.64 98.86 -21.15
N GLN A 202 -5.15 98.28 -22.24
CA GLN A 202 -4.26 98.96 -23.19
C GLN A 202 -4.91 100.23 -23.76
N ASN A 203 -6.15 100.13 -24.25
CA ASN A 203 -6.90 101.28 -24.78
C ASN A 203 -7.08 102.39 -23.72
N ARG A 204 -7.30 102.03 -22.44
CA ARG A 204 -7.44 103.00 -21.34
C ARG A 204 -6.11 103.62 -20.93
N ILE A 205 -5.00 102.86 -20.96
CA ILE A 205 -3.65 103.39 -20.74
C ILE A 205 -3.28 104.39 -21.83
N GLU A 206 -3.52 104.05 -23.11
CA GLU A 206 -3.30 104.98 -24.22
C GLU A 206 -4.18 106.23 -24.15
N GLN A 207 -5.41 106.12 -23.63
CA GLN A 207 -6.24 107.29 -23.37
C GLN A 207 -5.64 108.17 -22.27
N LEU A 208 -5.20 107.58 -21.16
CA LEU A 208 -4.54 108.30 -20.06
C LEU A 208 -3.22 108.96 -20.50
N ILE A 209 -2.47 108.32 -21.41
CA ILE A 209 -1.27 108.91 -22.02
C ILE A 209 -1.65 110.15 -22.83
N ARG A 210 -2.66 110.08 -23.72
CA ARG A 210 -3.12 111.24 -24.49
C ARG A 210 -3.67 112.37 -23.61
N GLU A 211 -4.41 112.02 -22.55
CA GLU A 211 -4.91 112.97 -21.54
C GLU A 211 -3.73 113.67 -20.82
N HIS A 212 -2.69 112.93 -20.45
CA HIS A 212 -1.48 113.47 -19.81
C HIS A 212 -0.60 114.30 -20.76
N GLU A 213 -0.40 113.86 -22.01
CA GLU A 213 0.33 114.63 -23.03
C GLU A 213 -0.33 115.99 -23.28
N GLN A 214 -1.67 116.03 -23.33
CA GLN A 214 -2.43 117.28 -23.48
C GLN A 214 -2.31 118.19 -22.25
N GLU A 215 -2.30 117.64 -21.03
CA GLU A 215 -2.05 118.41 -19.81
C GLU A 215 -0.61 118.93 -19.72
N VAL A 216 0.39 118.12 -20.07
CA VAL A 216 1.80 118.51 -20.12
C VAL A 216 2.03 119.62 -21.17
N ALA A 217 1.35 119.58 -22.31
CA ALA A 217 1.37 120.67 -23.28
C ALA A 217 0.81 121.98 -22.68
N ALA A 218 -0.38 121.92 -22.05
CA ALA A 218 -0.99 123.09 -21.41
C ALA A 218 -0.15 123.67 -20.26
N LEU A 219 0.49 122.80 -19.45
CA LEU A 219 1.45 123.20 -18.41
C LEU A 219 2.72 123.79 -19.02
N THR A 220 3.18 123.28 -20.16
CA THR A 220 4.34 123.80 -20.89
C THR A 220 4.08 125.20 -21.43
N ASP A 221 2.92 125.46 -22.02
CA ASP A 221 2.53 126.81 -22.49
C ASP A 221 2.35 127.80 -21.34
N LYS A 222 1.80 127.34 -20.21
CA LYS A 222 1.71 128.14 -18.99
C LYS A 222 3.11 128.45 -18.42
N ALA A 223 4.04 127.49 -18.45
CA ALA A 223 5.43 127.69 -18.06
C ALA A 223 6.20 128.58 -19.03
N ASN A 224 5.94 128.49 -20.34
CA ASN A 224 6.50 129.38 -21.37
C ASN A 224 6.02 130.82 -21.16
N SER A 225 4.74 131.02 -20.86
CA SER A 225 4.15 132.31 -20.53
C SER A 225 4.75 132.91 -19.25
N ALA A 226 4.90 132.10 -18.20
CA ALA A 226 5.56 132.50 -16.96
C ALA A 226 7.05 132.83 -17.17
N ARG A 227 7.76 132.07 -18.02
CA ARG A 227 9.17 132.32 -18.37
C ARG A 227 9.32 133.61 -19.18
N SER A 228 8.36 133.94 -20.05
CA SER A 228 8.31 135.23 -20.74
C SER A 228 8.20 136.39 -19.73
N CYS A 229 7.25 136.30 -18.79
CA CYS A 229 7.12 137.26 -17.68
C CYS A 229 8.41 137.36 -16.84
N ALA A 230 9.04 136.23 -16.50
CA ALA A 230 10.30 136.19 -15.77
C ALA A 230 11.47 136.82 -16.55
N SER A 231 11.53 136.65 -17.88
CA SER A 231 12.56 137.28 -18.72
C SER A 231 12.42 138.81 -18.80
N SER A 232 11.18 139.33 -18.73
CA SER A 232 10.93 140.77 -18.59
C SER A 232 11.48 141.32 -17.26
N ILE A 233 11.24 140.61 -16.15
CA ILE A 233 11.80 140.95 -14.82
C ILE A 233 13.33 140.80 -14.82
N GLN A 234 13.87 139.75 -15.44
CA GLN A 234 15.33 139.56 -15.54
C GLN A 234 15.99 140.70 -16.32
N SER A 235 15.39 141.19 -17.41
CA SER A 235 15.92 142.35 -18.15
C SER A 235 15.97 143.62 -17.31
N GLN A 236 15.09 143.78 -16.31
CA GLN A 236 15.18 144.87 -15.33
C GLN A 236 16.31 144.61 -14.31
N MET A 237 16.50 143.35 -13.87
CA MET A 237 17.62 142.97 -13.00
C MET A 237 19.00 143.06 -13.68
N GLU A 238 19.11 142.81 -14.98
CA GLU A 238 20.40 142.82 -15.69
C GLU A 238 21.04 144.23 -15.67
N MET A 239 20.22 145.30 -15.79
CA MET A 239 20.68 146.69 -15.60
C MET A 239 21.26 146.95 -14.20
N ILE A 240 20.70 146.31 -13.16
CA ILE A 240 21.15 146.42 -11.76
C ILE A 240 22.39 145.53 -11.53
N ARG A 241 22.48 144.40 -12.23
CA ARG A 241 23.57 143.42 -12.09
C ARG A 241 24.89 143.93 -12.65
N GLU A 242 24.87 144.63 -13.79
CA GLU A 242 26.09 145.15 -14.40
C GLU A 242 26.76 146.23 -13.53
N GLN A 243 25.98 146.96 -12.73
CA GLN A 243 26.47 147.88 -11.69
C GLN A 243 27.26 147.16 -10.56
N THR A 244 27.10 145.84 -10.39
CA THR A 244 27.66 145.06 -9.28
C THR A 244 28.86 144.19 -9.69
N LYS A 245 29.03 143.89 -10.99
CA LYS A 245 29.91 142.81 -11.48
C LYS A 245 31.41 143.13 -11.49
N ASN A 246 31.80 144.41 -11.35
CA ASN A 246 33.18 144.90 -11.44
C ASN A 246 34.07 144.56 -10.21
N GLN A 247 34.08 143.30 -9.76
CA GLN A 247 34.82 142.87 -8.56
C GLN A 247 35.52 141.49 -8.65
N ASN A 248 34.88 140.41 -8.16
CA ASN A 248 35.60 139.26 -7.56
C ASN A 248 35.43 137.94 -8.33
N SER A 249 36.55 137.30 -8.70
CA SER A 249 36.61 135.94 -9.26
C SER A 249 38.04 135.37 -9.21
N VAL A 250 38.30 134.23 -8.53
CA VAL A 250 39.71 133.86 -8.17
C VAL A 250 40.12 132.36 -8.05
N HIS A 251 39.27 131.37 -7.75
CA HIS A 251 39.74 130.12 -7.08
C HIS A 251 39.14 128.75 -7.52
N ALA A 252 39.81 127.68 -7.04
CA ALA A 252 39.41 126.26 -6.86
C ALA A 252 39.56 125.24 -8.02
N HIS A 253 40.29 124.12 -7.78
CA HIS A 253 40.50 122.92 -8.64
C HIS A 253 41.10 121.70 -7.83
N GLN A 254 40.95 120.43 -8.32
CA GLN A 254 41.72 119.14 -8.06
C GLN A 254 41.03 117.88 -7.42
N VAL A 255 41.61 116.66 -7.67
CA VAL A 255 41.47 115.28 -7.05
C VAL A 255 40.83 114.12 -7.89
N SER A 256 41.47 112.92 -8.03
CA SER A 256 40.91 111.58 -8.48
C SER A 256 41.92 110.36 -8.49
N HIS A 257 41.44 109.08 -8.65
CA HIS A 257 42.07 107.82 -9.20
C HIS A 257 42.55 106.63 -8.27
N LEU A 258 42.08 105.34 -8.48
CA LEU A 258 42.81 104.01 -8.38
C LEU A 258 41.92 102.69 -8.52
N GLU A 259 42.57 101.49 -8.51
CA GLU A 259 42.11 100.07 -8.21
C GLU A 259 41.59 99.04 -9.30
N SER A 260 42.10 97.77 -9.30
CA SER A 260 41.59 96.52 -9.97
C SER A 260 42.56 95.29 -9.91
N THR A 261 42.12 94.02 -9.68
CA THR A 261 42.67 92.69 -10.21
C THR A 261 42.09 91.40 -9.54
N VAL A 262 42.45 90.20 -10.08
CA VAL A 262 42.35 88.78 -9.54
C VAL A 262 41.11 87.92 -9.92
N SER A 263 41.27 86.92 -10.81
CA SER A 263 40.37 85.74 -11.01
C SER A 263 40.89 84.70 -12.06
N GLN A 264 41.61 83.63 -11.65
CA GLN A 264 42.02 82.51 -12.53
C GLN A 264 42.48 81.30 -11.69
N LEU A 265 42.36 80.03 -12.18
CA LEU A 265 43.44 79.01 -12.19
C LEU A 265 43.02 77.54 -12.43
N ARG A 266 41.78 77.11 -12.14
CA ARG A 266 41.44 75.67 -12.00
C ARG A 266 40.28 75.22 -12.91
N SER A 267 40.41 74.03 -13.54
CA SER A 267 39.29 73.31 -14.18
C SER A 267 39.56 71.84 -14.57
N GLU A 268 40.81 71.42 -14.79
CA GLU A 268 41.11 70.23 -15.61
C GLU A 268 41.95 69.16 -14.89
N LEU A 269 41.33 68.06 -14.46
CA LEU A 269 42.03 66.81 -14.13
C LEU A 269 41.13 65.57 -14.30
N GLN A 270 41.23 64.92 -15.47
CA GLN A 270 41.10 63.46 -15.65
C GLN A 270 39.72 62.84 -15.26
N GLU A 271 38.75 62.66 -16.15
CA GLU A 271 38.77 61.96 -17.46
C GLU A 271 39.14 60.46 -17.41
N ALA A 272 38.41 59.69 -18.22
CA ALA A 272 38.79 58.41 -18.81
C ALA A 272 38.89 57.11 -17.94
N LYS A 273 37.78 56.32 -18.02
CA LYS A 273 37.75 55.04 -18.79
C LYS A 273 38.44 53.80 -18.16
N ARG A 274 37.77 52.63 -18.21
CA ARG A 274 37.92 51.71 -19.37
C ARG A 274 37.25 50.33 -19.30
N MET A 275 37.31 49.59 -18.18
CA MET A 275 37.25 48.10 -18.24
C MET A 275 36.06 47.44 -17.53
N TYR A 276 35.82 46.17 -17.89
CA TYR A 276 34.98 45.16 -17.20
C TYR A 276 33.48 45.05 -17.51
N GLN A 277 32.99 45.35 -18.73
CA GLN A 277 31.57 45.15 -19.06
C GLN A 277 31.19 44.36 -20.33
N ASP A 278 32.13 44.01 -21.22
CA ASP A 278 31.84 43.19 -22.43
C ASP A 278 32.79 41.99 -22.57
N LYS A 279 32.51 40.93 -21.80
CA LYS A 279 32.88 39.55 -22.15
C LYS A 279 31.93 38.57 -21.44
N VAL A 280 30.68 38.46 -21.92
CA VAL A 280 30.28 37.50 -22.99
C VAL A 280 30.42 36.06 -22.49
N LYS A 281 29.36 35.32 -22.11
CA LYS A 281 28.08 35.04 -22.82
C LYS A 281 28.24 34.10 -24.04
N ASP A 282 29.11 33.09 -23.94
CA ASP A 282 29.37 32.17 -25.08
C ASP A 282 29.88 30.75 -24.70
N LEU A 283 29.55 30.20 -23.50
CA LEU A 283 30.05 28.86 -23.11
C LEU A 283 29.08 27.91 -22.36
N GLU A 284 27.86 28.32 -22.00
CA GLU A 284 26.98 27.51 -21.10
C GLU A 284 25.64 27.06 -21.75
N ASN A 285 25.52 27.15 -23.08
CA ASN A 285 24.25 26.93 -23.81
C ASN A 285 24.23 25.68 -24.73
N GLN A 286 25.10 24.69 -24.56
CA GLN A 286 25.14 23.48 -25.40
C GLN A 286 25.41 22.16 -24.63
N LEU A 287 24.64 21.86 -23.57
CA LEU A 287 24.76 20.57 -22.88
C LEU A 287 23.46 20.03 -22.26
N HIS A 288 22.44 19.73 -23.08
CA HIS A 288 21.44 18.69 -22.79
C HIS A 288 20.59 18.31 -24.04
N LEU A 289 21.25 17.94 -25.15
CA LEU A 289 20.58 17.53 -26.38
C LEU A 289 20.64 16.00 -26.55
N ILE A 290 19.52 15.33 -26.27
CA ILE A 290 19.20 13.91 -26.53
C ILE A 290 20.04 12.90 -25.70
N HIS A 291 19.37 12.14 -24.82
CA HIS A 291 19.19 10.67 -24.93
C HIS A 291 18.47 10.12 -23.68
N SER A 292 17.14 9.98 -23.78
CA SER A 292 16.35 9.09 -22.93
C SER A 292 15.53 8.14 -23.82
N GLU A 293 15.80 6.84 -23.62
CA GLU A 293 14.83 5.71 -23.68
C GLU A 293 14.24 5.14 -25.01
N ILE A 294 14.61 3.86 -25.28
CA ILE A 294 13.73 2.64 -25.40
C ILE A 294 13.14 2.14 -26.76
N ALA A 295 12.96 0.79 -26.86
CA ALA A 295 12.14 -0.09 -27.76
C ALA A 295 12.65 -0.49 -29.20
N GLU A 296 12.41 -1.68 -29.84
CA GLU A 296 11.81 -3.05 -29.52
C GLU A 296 12.06 -4.18 -30.65
N THR A 297 11.72 -5.51 -30.46
CA THR A 297 11.55 -6.73 -31.41
C THR A 297 12.74 -7.72 -31.83
N GLN A 298 12.64 -8.97 -32.47
CA GLN A 298 11.87 -10.28 -32.29
C GLN A 298 12.27 -11.56 -33.22
N THR A 299 12.23 -12.87 -32.78
CA THR A 299 12.01 -14.25 -33.48
C THR A 299 12.94 -14.90 -34.60
N GLU A 300 12.95 -16.21 -35.08
CA GLU A 300 12.81 -17.67 -34.59
C GLU A 300 13.07 -18.84 -35.68
N GLU A 301 13.20 -20.17 -35.30
CA GLU A 301 13.04 -21.53 -36.03
C GLU A 301 14.10 -22.11 -37.09
N ASP A 302 14.33 -23.43 -37.52
CA ASP A 302 13.88 -24.85 -37.17
C ASP A 302 14.47 -26.20 -37.92
N LYS A 303 14.27 -27.45 -37.34
CA LYS A 303 14.16 -28.96 -37.71
C LYS A 303 15.01 -29.81 -38.78
N HIS A 304 14.95 -31.19 -38.76
CA HIS A 304 15.77 -32.22 -39.58
C HIS A 304 15.41 -33.80 -39.47
N SER A 305 15.88 -34.76 -40.35
CA SER A 305 15.65 -36.30 -40.29
C SER A 305 16.51 -37.31 -41.21
N HIS A 306 16.38 -38.70 -41.18
CA HIS A 306 17.24 -39.77 -41.88
C HIS A 306 16.78 -41.32 -41.90
N GLY A 307 17.25 -42.27 -42.82
CA GLY A 307 17.26 -43.81 -42.67
C GLY A 307 17.35 -44.88 -43.88
N SER A 308 17.53 -46.23 -43.62
CA SER A 308 17.35 -47.53 -44.47
C SER A 308 18.54 -48.24 -45.28
N GLY A 309 18.67 -49.54 -45.74
CA GLY A 309 18.07 -50.94 -45.53
C GLY A 309 18.34 -52.13 -46.61
N ASN A 310 18.35 -53.48 -46.26
CA ASN A 310 18.19 -54.80 -47.07
C ASN A 310 19.39 -55.60 -47.79
N LEU A 311 19.37 -56.89 -48.35
CA LEU A 311 18.92 -58.32 -47.99
C LEU A 311 19.35 -59.53 -49.01
N SER A 312 19.08 -60.87 -48.76
CA SER A 312 19.00 -62.15 -49.65
C SER A 312 20.22 -63.13 -50.00
N ASN A 313 20.19 -64.43 -50.54
CA ASN A 313 19.35 -65.72 -50.50
C ASN A 313 19.86 -67.05 -51.29
N ARG A 314 19.63 -68.34 -50.80
CA ARG A 314 19.22 -69.71 -51.44
C ARG A 314 20.04 -70.93 -52.12
N ILE A 315 19.69 -72.23 -51.74
CA ILE A 315 19.30 -73.53 -52.51
C ILE A 315 20.12 -74.92 -52.64
N HIS A 316 19.43 -76.13 -52.52
CA HIS A 316 19.58 -77.54 -53.13
C HIS A 316 19.68 -78.94 -52.33
N GLN A 317 19.71 -80.16 -52.99
CA GLN A 317 19.33 -81.60 -52.55
C GLN A 317 19.92 -82.80 -53.45
N LEU A 318 19.82 -84.19 -53.39
CA LEU A 318 19.39 -85.41 -52.56
C LEU A 318 19.71 -86.88 -53.19
N LEU A 319 19.42 -88.07 -52.52
CA LEU A 319 18.99 -89.49 -53.00
C LEU A 319 19.80 -90.91 -52.94
N VAL A 320 19.08 -92.06 -52.68
CA VAL A 320 19.30 -93.60 -52.91
C VAL A 320 20.29 -94.48 -52.02
N LYS A 321 20.28 -95.84 -51.67
CA LYS A 321 19.45 -97.15 -51.67
C LYS A 321 19.89 -98.45 -52.51
N THR A 322 19.46 -99.75 -52.30
CA THR A 322 19.87 -100.91 -51.35
C THR A 322 19.20 -102.35 -51.57
N LYS A 323 19.83 -103.59 -51.46
CA LYS A 323 19.15 -105.00 -51.45
C LYS A 323 19.97 -106.36 -51.15
N LEU A 324 19.28 -107.47 -50.74
CA LEU A 324 19.49 -108.99 -50.91
C LEU A 324 19.98 -109.96 -49.74
N HIS A 325 19.44 -111.21 -49.61
CA HIS A 325 19.71 -112.26 -48.54
C HIS A 325 19.12 -113.71 -48.83
N LYS A 326 19.38 -114.74 -47.96
CA LYS A 326 18.65 -116.04 -47.68
C LYS A 326 19.29 -117.42 -48.07
N LYS A 327 19.93 -118.19 -47.13
CA LYS A 327 20.19 -119.66 -47.31
C LYS A 327 20.38 -120.56 -46.04
N ASP A 328 20.08 -120.10 -44.83
CA ASP A 328 20.64 -120.66 -43.56
C ASP A 328 19.96 -121.90 -42.92
N ILE A 329 18.84 -122.40 -43.45
CA ILE A 329 17.74 -122.85 -42.58
C ILE A 329 17.88 -124.23 -41.89
N GLN A 330 18.62 -125.21 -42.44
CA GLN A 330 18.40 -126.63 -42.07
C GLN A 330 19.52 -127.35 -41.28
N LEU A 331 20.65 -126.69 -40.98
CA LEU A 331 21.67 -127.22 -40.02
C LEU A 331 21.27 -126.95 -38.55
N SER A 332 19.97 -126.96 -38.28
CA SER A 332 19.33 -126.36 -37.11
C SER A 332 18.80 -127.40 -36.13
N LEU A 333 18.02 -128.37 -36.62
CA LEU A 333 17.09 -129.14 -35.79
C LEU A 333 17.71 -130.12 -34.78
N GLU A 334 18.93 -130.60 -35.01
CA GLU A 334 19.59 -131.58 -34.13
C GLU A 334 20.67 -130.98 -33.24
N LYS A 335 21.19 -129.79 -33.59
CA LYS A 335 21.69 -128.87 -32.57
C LYS A 335 20.58 -128.63 -31.55
N GLU A 336 19.37 -128.31 -32.03
CA GLU A 336 18.20 -127.85 -31.26
C GLU A 336 17.78 -128.66 -30.03
N GLN A 337 18.20 -129.93 -29.86
CA GLN A 337 17.78 -130.74 -28.70
C GLN A 337 18.78 -130.78 -27.55
N ASN A 338 20.09 -130.87 -27.82
CA ASN A 338 21.12 -130.69 -26.79
C ASN A 338 21.39 -129.19 -26.54
N LYS A 339 21.25 -128.38 -27.59
CA LYS A 339 21.01 -126.94 -27.49
C LYS A 339 19.81 -126.69 -26.57
N ARG A 340 18.67 -127.39 -26.67
CA ARG A 340 17.51 -127.15 -25.77
C ARG A 340 17.77 -127.28 -24.26
N PHE A 341 18.65 -128.16 -23.80
CA PHE A 341 18.95 -128.27 -22.36
C PHE A 341 19.93 -127.17 -21.90
N TRP A 342 20.92 -126.85 -22.75
CA TRP A 342 21.78 -125.68 -22.54
C TRP A 342 21.02 -124.36 -22.70
N ASP A 343 20.07 -124.27 -23.63
CA ASP A 343 19.10 -123.19 -23.82
C ASP A 343 18.32 -123.08 -22.53
N GLN A 344 17.62 -124.12 -22.05
CA GLN A 344 16.78 -123.97 -20.85
C GLN A 344 17.59 -123.58 -19.60
N ASN A 345 18.84 -124.02 -19.44
CA ASN A 345 19.69 -123.57 -18.33
C ASN A 345 20.30 -122.18 -18.55
N THR A 346 20.61 -121.81 -19.80
CA THR A 346 21.05 -120.47 -20.21
C THR A 346 19.89 -119.47 -20.25
N GLU A 347 18.66 -119.93 -20.45
CA GLU A 347 17.39 -119.21 -20.44
C GLU A 347 16.97 -119.01 -19.00
N ASN A 348 17.11 -120.00 -18.11
CA ASN A 348 17.03 -119.77 -16.67
C ASN A 348 18.11 -118.78 -16.19
N SER A 349 19.36 -118.89 -16.67
CA SER A 349 20.42 -117.93 -16.33
C SER A 349 20.14 -116.54 -16.91
N ILE A 350 19.67 -116.44 -18.15
CA ILE A 350 19.27 -115.19 -18.80
C ILE A 350 18.07 -114.60 -18.07
N THR A 351 17.05 -115.39 -17.67
CA THR A 351 15.91 -114.93 -16.90
C THR A 351 16.34 -114.46 -15.51
N ILE A 352 17.27 -115.14 -14.85
CA ILE A 352 17.85 -114.68 -13.58
C ILE A 352 18.64 -113.37 -13.79
N ASP A 353 19.47 -113.27 -14.82
CA ASP A 353 20.27 -112.05 -15.10
C ASP A 353 19.44 -110.93 -15.73
N GLN A 354 18.29 -111.24 -16.31
CA GLN A 354 17.27 -110.32 -16.80
C GLN A 354 16.47 -109.78 -15.62
N LEU A 355 16.04 -110.64 -14.68
CA LEU A 355 15.42 -110.22 -13.42
C LEU A 355 16.39 -109.43 -12.54
N LYS A 356 17.69 -109.75 -12.52
CA LYS A 356 18.72 -108.90 -11.90
C LYS A 356 18.84 -107.56 -12.61
N ARG A 357 18.95 -107.52 -13.94
CA ARG A 357 19.02 -106.26 -14.70
C ARG A 357 17.75 -105.42 -14.56
N GLU A 358 16.59 -106.03 -14.51
CA GLU A 358 15.31 -105.37 -14.23
C GLU A 358 15.24 -104.88 -12.79
N LEU A 359 15.74 -105.65 -11.81
CA LEU A 359 15.85 -105.20 -10.42
C LEU A 359 16.84 -104.03 -10.30
N GLU A 360 17.96 -104.06 -11.00
CA GLU A 360 18.97 -102.99 -11.02
C GLU A 360 18.43 -101.73 -11.74
N ASP A 361 17.73 -101.89 -12.88
CA ASP A 361 17.04 -100.78 -13.56
C ASP A 361 15.91 -100.21 -12.67
N LYS A 362 15.22 -101.05 -11.89
CA LYS A 362 14.21 -100.59 -10.91
C LYS A 362 14.85 -99.88 -9.71
N ASN A 363 16.02 -100.35 -9.25
CA ASN A 363 16.81 -99.71 -8.20
C ASN A 363 17.32 -98.33 -8.67
N MET A 364 17.88 -98.27 -9.88
CA MET A 364 18.29 -97.03 -10.54
C MET A 364 17.10 -96.10 -10.86
N GLN A 365 15.93 -96.65 -11.19
CA GLN A 365 14.69 -95.87 -11.35
C GLN A 365 14.22 -95.30 -10.01
N LEU A 366 14.24 -96.09 -8.93
CA LEU A 366 13.92 -95.64 -7.58
C LEU A 366 14.89 -94.56 -7.11
N GLN A 367 16.19 -94.70 -7.32
CA GLN A 367 17.18 -93.70 -6.91
C GLN A 367 17.07 -92.40 -7.71
N ARG A 368 16.70 -92.45 -9.00
CA ARG A 368 16.32 -91.26 -9.79
C ARG A 368 15.05 -90.61 -9.24
N MET A 369 14.04 -91.39 -8.86
CA MET A 369 12.81 -90.89 -8.25
C MET A 369 13.06 -90.29 -6.85
N GLU A 370 13.95 -90.88 -6.05
CA GLU A 370 14.33 -90.37 -4.75
C GLU A 370 15.09 -89.04 -4.87
N ASN A 371 16.01 -88.93 -5.85
CA ASN A 371 16.73 -87.68 -6.12
C ASN A 371 15.77 -86.58 -6.61
N THR A 372 14.87 -86.88 -7.56
CA THR A 372 13.85 -85.89 -7.99
C THR A 372 12.89 -85.52 -6.86
N MET A 373 12.55 -86.43 -5.93
CA MET A 373 11.80 -86.07 -4.72
C MET A 373 12.60 -85.21 -3.72
N LYS A 374 13.92 -85.39 -3.64
CA LYS A 374 14.80 -84.50 -2.84
C LYS A 374 14.86 -83.11 -3.48
N GLU A 375 15.07 -83.03 -4.79
CA GLU A 375 15.08 -81.79 -5.58
C GLU A 375 13.74 -81.04 -5.46
N MET A 376 12.61 -81.72 -5.64
CA MET A 376 11.27 -81.15 -5.44
C MET A 376 11.03 -80.68 -4.01
N ARG A 377 11.57 -81.40 -2.99
CA ARG A 377 11.46 -80.99 -1.59
C ARG A 377 12.29 -79.73 -1.31
N THR A 378 13.51 -79.64 -1.82
CA THR A 378 14.35 -78.43 -1.70
C THR A 378 13.76 -77.25 -2.46
N GLU A 379 13.18 -77.48 -3.65
CA GLU A 379 12.53 -76.42 -4.42
C GLU A 379 11.24 -75.94 -3.75
N CYS A 380 10.43 -76.84 -3.18
CA CYS A 380 9.26 -76.47 -2.38
C CYS A 380 9.65 -75.69 -1.11
N HIS A 381 10.79 -76.03 -0.48
CA HIS A 381 11.32 -75.29 0.67
C HIS A 381 11.77 -73.88 0.25
N ARG A 382 12.58 -73.77 -0.79
CA ARG A 382 13.03 -72.50 -1.38
C ARG A 382 11.86 -71.62 -1.81
N GLN A 383 10.82 -72.21 -2.41
CA GLN A 383 9.61 -71.49 -2.79
C GLN A 383 8.86 -70.95 -1.57
N MET A 384 8.78 -71.72 -0.48
CA MET A 384 8.20 -71.27 0.79
C MET A 384 9.04 -70.16 1.44
N GLU A 385 10.37 -70.26 1.42
CA GLU A 385 11.28 -69.20 1.92
C GLU A 385 11.10 -67.90 1.14
N HIS A 386 11.03 -67.95 -0.20
CA HIS A 386 10.74 -66.77 -1.02
C HIS A 386 9.35 -66.18 -0.77
N GLN A 387 8.33 -67.02 -0.52
CA GLN A 387 7.01 -66.53 -0.12
C GLN A 387 7.04 -65.87 1.26
N MET A 388 7.76 -66.43 2.24
CA MET A 388 7.91 -65.84 3.57
C MET A 388 8.66 -64.51 3.52
N ALA A 389 9.73 -64.40 2.72
CA ALA A 389 10.45 -63.14 2.50
C ALA A 389 9.54 -62.06 1.87
N ALA A 390 8.79 -62.40 0.82
CA ALA A 390 7.85 -61.48 0.19
C ALA A 390 6.68 -61.07 1.11
N ILE A 391 6.22 -61.98 2.00
CA ILE A 391 5.24 -61.66 3.04
C ILE A 391 5.84 -60.73 4.10
N GLN A 392 7.09 -60.93 4.51
CA GLN A 392 7.77 -60.05 5.44
C GLN A 392 7.96 -58.64 4.85
N GLU A 393 8.51 -58.51 3.64
CA GLU A 393 8.69 -57.23 2.95
C GLU A 393 7.34 -56.49 2.82
N LYS A 394 6.28 -57.22 2.46
CA LYS A 394 4.92 -56.67 2.40
C LYS A 394 4.45 -56.18 3.78
N ASN A 395 4.64 -56.95 4.85
CA ASN A 395 4.25 -56.57 6.21
C ASN A 395 5.02 -55.33 6.69
N GLU A 396 6.31 -55.23 6.40
CA GLU A 396 7.11 -54.03 6.67
C GLU A 396 6.62 -52.83 5.85
N SER A 397 6.23 -53.03 4.58
CA SER A 397 5.62 -51.97 3.76
C SER A 397 4.28 -51.49 4.34
N VAL A 398 3.48 -52.39 4.90
CA VAL A 398 2.22 -52.06 5.59
C VAL A 398 2.49 -51.31 6.89
N GLY A 399 3.52 -51.68 7.66
CA GLY A 399 3.97 -50.90 8.82
C GLY A 399 4.41 -49.47 8.45
N ARG A 400 5.15 -49.31 7.35
CA ARG A 400 5.51 -47.99 6.81
C ARG A 400 4.27 -47.18 6.39
N LEU A 401 3.32 -47.80 5.68
CA LEU A 401 2.06 -47.16 5.28
C LEU A 401 1.18 -46.75 6.47
N LEU A 402 1.10 -47.56 7.53
CA LEU A 402 0.37 -47.21 8.75
C LEU A 402 1.01 -46.02 9.47
N SER A 403 2.34 -45.98 9.58
CA SER A 403 3.07 -44.84 10.15
C SER A 403 2.82 -43.54 9.36
N LEU A 404 2.92 -43.60 8.03
CA LEU A 404 2.61 -42.48 7.13
C LEU A 404 1.12 -42.06 7.21
N THR A 405 0.20 -42.99 7.42
CA THR A 405 -1.23 -42.69 7.61
C THR A 405 -1.47 -41.92 8.91
N VAL A 406 -0.81 -42.32 10.02
CA VAL A 406 -0.90 -41.60 11.30
C VAL A 406 -0.30 -40.18 11.19
N GLN A 407 0.82 -40.02 10.47
CA GLN A 407 1.39 -38.70 10.19
C GLN A 407 0.46 -37.83 9.30
N LEU A 408 -0.23 -38.45 8.33
CA LEU A 408 -1.19 -37.76 7.46
C LEU A 408 -2.43 -37.27 8.25
N GLU A 409 -3.01 -38.09 9.13
CA GLU A 409 -4.13 -37.64 9.95
C GLU A 409 -3.72 -36.60 11.00
N SER A 410 -2.53 -36.74 11.60
CA SER A 410 -1.98 -35.72 12.53
C SER A 410 -1.76 -34.35 11.84
N THR A 411 -1.22 -34.34 10.61
CA THR A 411 -1.05 -33.10 9.84
C THR A 411 -2.37 -32.52 9.33
N LYS A 412 -3.35 -33.35 8.98
CA LYS A 412 -4.73 -32.89 8.73
C LYS A 412 -5.37 -32.26 9.96
N GLU A 413 -5.21 -32.84 11.16
CA GLU A 413 -5.77 -32.30 12.39
C GLU A 413 -5.17 -30.92 12.72
N MET A 414 -3.85 -30.77 12.56
CA MET A 414 -3.19 -29.46 12.69
C MET A 414 -3.71 -28.45 11.64
N LEU A 415 -3.89 -28.87 10.39
CA LEU A 415 -4.46 -28.02 9.33
C LEU A 415 -5.91 -27.60 9.65
N CYS A 416 -6.71 -28.49 10.24
CA CYS A 416 -8.07 -28.16 10.70
C CYS A 416 -8.06 -27.14 11.84
N LYS A 417 -7.13 -27.24 12.79
CA LYS A 417 -6.96 -26.24 13.88
C LYS A 417 -6.56 -24.87 13.33
N VAL A 418 -5.50 -24.81 12.52
CA VAL A 418 -5.04 -23.57 11.87
C VAL A 418 -6.14 -22.94 11.00
N LYS A 419 -6.94 -23.75 10.30
CA LYS A 419 -8.11 -23.24 9.57
C LYS A 419 -9.17 -22.63 10.51
N GLY A 420 -9.43 -23.25 11.65
CA GLY A 420 -10.31 -22.72 12.69
C GLY A 420 -9.83 -21.37 13.22
N ASP A 421 -8.55 -21.30 13.62
CA ASP A 421 -7.90 -20.08 14.11
C ASP A 421 -7.94 -18.95 13.07
N LEU A 422 -7.69 -19.28 11.79
CA LEU A 422 -7.81 -18.33 10.68
C LEU A 422 -9.25 -17.82 10.50
N THR A 423 -10.26 -18.68 10.61
CA THR A 423 -11.67 -18.24 10.54
C THR A 423 -12.08 -17.38 11.74
N ALA A 424 -11.52 -17.64 12.94
CA ALA A 424 -11.72 -16.76 14.09
C ALA A 424 -11.08 -15.38 13.84
N LYS A 425 -9.85 -15.34 13.32
CA LYS A 425 -9.16 -14.08 13.00
C LYS A 425 -9.81 -13.30 11.86
N GLN A 426 -10.46 -13.97 10.91
CA GLN A 426 -11.29 -13.31 9.90
C GLN A 426 -12.50 -12.59 10.53
N ILE A 427 -13.17 -13.21 11.51
CA ILE A 427 -14.31 -12.59 12.22
C ILE A 427 -13.84 -11.43 13.12
N ASP A 428 -12.68 -11.57 13.78
CA ASP A 428 -12.04 -10.47 14.52
C ASP A 428 -11.75 -9.27 13.59
N LEU A 429 -11.27 -9.53 12.37
CA LEU A 429 -10.99 -8.49 11.36
C LEU A 429 -12.27 -7.82 10.86
N GLU A 430 -13.28 -8.59 10.43
CA GLU A 430 -14.55 -8.04 9.92
C GLU A 430 -15.29 -7.21 10.99
N THR A 431 -15.20 -7.61 12.26
CA THR A 431 -15.76 -6.81 13.37
C THR A 431 -14.93 -5.55 13.63
N ALA A 432 -13.60 -5.62 13.55
CA ALA A 432 -12.74 -4.43 13.63
C ALA A 432 -13.03 -3.44 12.48
N GLU A 433 -13.06 -3.90 11.22
CA GLU A 433 -13.40 -3.08 10.04
C GLU A 433 -14.76 -2.40 10.19
N LYS A 434 -15.76 -3.12 10.71
CA LYS A 434 -17.09 -2.54 10.99
C LYS A 434 -17.05 -1.45 12.07
N THR A 435 -16.24 -1.62 13.11
CA THR A 435 -16.05 -0.55 14.13
C THR A 435 -15.31 0.67 13.56
N VAL A 436 -14.30 0.47 12.71
CA VAL A 436 -13.64 1.57 11.99
C VAL A 436 -14.62 2.30 11.09
N SER A 437 -15.42 1.59 10.29
CA SER A 437 -16.43 2.19 9.42
C SER A 437 -17.45 3.04 10.18
N ASN A 438 -17.94 2.55 11.33
CA ASN A 438 -18.83 3.31 12.21
C ASN A 438 -18.16 4.58 12.78
N LEU A 439 -16.88 4.50 13.16
CA LEU A 439 -16.12 5.65 13.67
C LEU A 439 -15.84 6.69 12.57
N THR A 440 -15.53 6.26 11.34
CA THR A 440 -15.38 7.14 10.18
C THR A 440 -16.70 7.85 9.84
N ALA A 441 -17.84 7.16 9.89
CA ALA A 441 -19.15 7.77 9.69
C ALA A 441 -19.47 8.83 10.76
N CYS A 442 -19.16 8.53 12.03
CA CYS A 442 -19.30 9.48 13.15
C CYS A 442 -18.40 10.72 12.98
N LEU A 443 -17.14 10.54 12.57
CA LEU A 443 -16.23 11.65 12.26
C LEU A 443 -16.80 12.55 11.15
N GLN A 444 -17.24 11.98 10.03
CA GLN A 444 -17.85 12.74 8.94
C GLN A 444 -19.13 13.49 9.36
N GLU A 445 -19.90 12.96 10.31
CA GLU A 445 -21.04 13.69 10.90
C GLU A 445 -20.56 14.91 11.70
N LYS A 446 -19.49 14.78 12.50
CA LYS A 446 -18.93 15.89 13.27
C LYS A 446 -18.24 16.93 12.39
N GLU A 447 -17.58 16.52 11.33
CA GLU A 447 -17.03 17.43 10.30
C GLU A 447 -18.15 18.26 9.64
N ARG A 448 -19.26 17.63 9.24
CA ARG A 448 -20.43 18.35 8.69
C ARG A 448 -21.08 19.28 9.70
N ALA A 449 -21.14 18.90 10.98
CA ALA A 449 -21.64 19.77 12.03
C ALA A 449 -20.73 21.00 12.24
N LEU A 450 -19.40 20.81 12.25
CA LEU A 450 -18.43 21.89 12.33
C LEU A 450 -18.53 22.83 11.12
N GLU A 451 -18.61 22.28 9.91
CA GLU A 451 -18.81 23.02 8.65
C GLU A 451 -20.04 23.96 8.72
N VAL A 452 -21.16 23.48 9.27
CA VAL A 452 -22.37 24.29 9.49
C VAL A 452 -22.13 25.39 10.53
N THR A 453 -21.51 25.08 11.67
CA THR A 453 -21.20 26.11 12.69
C THR A 453 -20.23 27.17 12.18
N ASN A 454 -19.27 26.79 11.34
CA ASN A 454 -18.30 27.72 10.74
C ASN A 454 -18.99 28.66 9.73
N LYS A 455 -19.97 28.17 8.97
CA LYS A 455 -20.83 29.00 8.10
C LYS A 455 -21.67 29.99 8.91
N GLU A 456 -22.23 29.59 10.05
CA GLU A 456 -22.95 30.50 10.96
C GLU A 456 -22.00 31.56 11.57
N ILE A 457 -20.78 31.17 11.98
CA ILE A 457 -19.76 32.10 12.50
C ILE A 457 -19.33 33.13 11.43
N LYS A 458 -19.15 32.73 10.17
CA LYS A 458 -18.85 33.66 9.06
C LYS A 458 -19.99 34.65 8.82
N LYS A 459 -21.24 34.17 8.80
CA LYS A 459 -22.46 34.99 8.68
C LYS A 459 -22.59 36.01 9.83
N LEU A 460 -22.31 35.60 11.07
CA LEU A 460 -22.31 36.50 12.22
C LEU A 460 -21.20 37.57 12.13
N HIS A 461 -20.00 37.23 11.62
CA HIS A 461 -18.95 38.22 11.36
C HIS A 461 -19.36 39.25 10.29
N LEU A 462 -20.02 38.82 9.21
CA LEU A 462 -20.53 39.74 8.19
C LEU A 462 -21.59 40.69 8.75
N GLN A 463 -22.51 40.20 9.59
CA GLN A 463 -23.51 41.03 10.28
C GLN A 463 -22.90 41.99 11.31
N LEU A 464 -21.79 41.61 11.96
CA LEU A 464 -21.04 42.51 12.83
C LEU A 464 -20.32 43.59 12.01
N GLY A 465 -19.77 43.23 10.85
CA GLY A 465 -19.14 44.15 9.91
C GLY A 465 -20.11 45.20 9.36
N SER A 466 -21.32 44.80 8.94
CA SER A 466 -22.33 45.77 8.46
C SER A 466 -22.76 46.74 9.57
N ARG A 467 -23.02 46.23 10.79
CA ARG A 467 -23.31 47.08 11.96
C ARG A 467 -22.19 48.05 12.33
N MET A 468 -20.93 47.64 12.14
CA MET A 468 -19.78 48.51 12.36
C MET A 468 -19.70 49.63 11.30
N GLN A 469 -20.08 49.35 10.05
CA GLN A 469 -20.21 50.35 8.99
C GLN A 469 -21.40 51.29 9.23
N GLU A 470 -22.56 50.76 9.68
CA GLU A 470 -23.73 51.55 10.11
C GLU A 470 -23.36 52.53 11.23
N LEU A 471 -22.64 52.07 12.27
CA LEU A 471 -22.14 52.92 13.35
C LEU A 471 -21.14 53.99 12.86
N GLN A 472 -20.29 53.67 11.90
CA GLN A 472 -19.39 54.67 11.30
C GLN A 472 -20.16 55.68 10.44
N HIS A 473 -21.25 55.29 9.78
CA HIS A 473 -22.12 56.23 9.06
C HIS A 473 -22.83 57.19 10.02
N LEU A 474 -23.39 56.68 11.13
CA LEU A 474 -24.01 57.50 12.18
C LEU A 474 -23.02 58.48 12.81
N LYS A 475 -21.75 58.08 12.97
CA LYS A 475 -20.68 58.98 13.41
C LYS A 475 -20.35 60.08 12.38
N ASN A 476 -20.31 59.74 11.09
CA ASN A 476 -20.13 60.73 10.04
C ASN A 476 -21.34 61.71 9.97
N GLU A 477 -22.55 61.25 10.27
CA GLU A 477 -23.74 62.11 10.42
C GLU A 477 -23.64 63.03 11.65
N GLU A 478 -23.08 62.55 12.77
CA GLU A 478 -22.77 63.36 13.96
C GLU A 478 -21.75 64.48 13.63
N ASP A 479 -20.69 64.17 12.88
CA ASP A 479 -19.74 65.16 12.36
C ASP A 479 -20.43 66.18 11.40
N CYS A 480 -21.38 65.74 10.58
CA CYS A 480 -22.19 66.64 9.75
C CYS A 480 -23.13 67.53 10.58
N LEU A 481 -23.73 67.01 11.65
CA LEU A 481 -24.53 67.82 12.59
C LEU A 481 -23.68 68.86 13.30
N HIS A 482 -22.42 68.54 13.61
CA HIS A 482 -21.46 69.50 14.17
C HIS A 482 -21.16 70.66 13.20
N ASN A 483 -21.02 70.36 11.90
CA ASN A 483 -20.90 71.38 10.85
C ASN A 483 -22.16 72.26 10.78
N VAL A 484 -23.37 71.67 10.75
CA VAL A 484 -24.64 72.42 10.75
C VAL A 484 -24.80 73.29 12.02
N GLN A 485 -24.31 72.82 13.17
CA GLN A 485 -24.25 73.64 14.39
C GLN A 485 -23.31 74.84 14.23
N SER A 486 -22.14 74.66 13.61
CA SER A 486 -21.21 75.77 13.33
C SER A 486 -21.78 76.79 12.33
N GLU A 487 -22.59 76.34 11.36
CA GLU A 487 -23.35 77.22 10.45
C GLU A 487 -24.44 77.97 11.21
N CYS A 488 -25.16 77.32 12.14
CA CYS A 488 -26.14 77.97 13.01
C CYS A 488 -25.49 79.04 13.91
N GLU A 489 -24.30 78.77 14.46
CA GLU A 489 -23.53 79.75 15.23
C GLU A 489 -23.03 80.91 14.36
N THR A 490 -22.65 80.63 13.10
CA THR A 490 -22.26 81.66 12.12
C THR A 490 -23.46 82.54 11.72
N LEU A 491 -24.64 81.96 11.49
CA LEU A 491 -25.88 82.70 11.24
C LEU A 491 -26.32 83.51 12.45
N LYS A 492 -26.13 82.99 13.67
CA LYS A 492 -26.36 83.70 14.92
C LYS A 492 -25.41 84.90 15.08
N LEU A 493 -24.14 84.78 14.68
CA LEU A 493 -23.20 85.90 14.62
C LEU A 493 -23.59 86.94 13.56
N GLN A 494 -24.09 86.52 12.39
CA GLN A 494 -24.62 87.46 11.40
C GLN A 494 -25.88 88.19 11.91
N LEU A 495 -26.77 87.49 12.62
CA LEU A 495 -27.95 88.08 13.25
C LEU A 495 -27.53 89.08 14.34
N LEU A 496 -26.55 88.75 15.18
CA LEU A 496 -25.96 89.66 16.16
C LEU A 496 -25.32 90.89 15.52
N GLU A 497 -24.70 90.80 14.33
CA GLU A 497 -24.19 91.99 13.61
C GLU A 497 -25.34 92.83 13.02
N LYS A 498 -26.48 92.23 12.65
CA LYS A 498 -27.70 92.98 12.28
C LYS A 498 -28.33 93.67 13.48
N GLU A 499 -28.43 92.98 14.63
CA GLU A 499 -28.85 93.58 15.89
C GLU A 499 -27.89 94.70 16.32
N ARG A 500 -26.58 94.53 16.14
CA ARG A 500 -25.55 95.56 16.38
C ARG A 500 -25.74 96.81 15.52
N ILE A 501 -26.23 96.68 14.28
CA ILE A 501 -26.60 97.82 13.43
C ILE A 501 -27.86 98.52 13.98
N VAL A 502 -28.85 97.77 14.49
CA VAL A 502 -30.01 98.34 15.20
C VAL A 502 -29.58 99.02 16.51
N GLU A 503 -28.66 98.41 17.26
CA GLU A 503 -28.05 99.00 18.46
C GLU A 503 -27.30 100.29 18.16
N ILE A 504 -26.72 100.50 16.97
CA ILE A 504 -26.04 101.76 16.64
C ILE A 504 -27.07 102.91 16.56
N PHE A 505 -28.24 102.66 15.98
CA PHE A 505 -29.35 103.62 16.01
C PHE A 505 -29.92 103.80 17.42
N GLN A 506 -30.05 102.72 18.20
CA GLN A 506 -30.50 102.79 19.59
C GLN A 506 -29.49 103.51 20.51
N LYS A 507 -28.18 103.34 20.31
CA LYS A 507 -27.11 104.04 21.07
C LYS A 507 -27.11 105.55 20.84
N GLN A 508 -27.63 106.02 19.71
CA GLN A 508 -27.84 107.45 19.48
C GLN A 508 -28.98 108.02 20.36
N ILE A 509 -29.93 107.17 20.77
CA ILE A 509 -30.98 107.50 21.75
C ILE A 509 -30.44 107.32 23.18
N ASP A 510 -29.81 106.18 23.48
CA ASP A 510 -29.38 105.81 24.83
C ASP A 510 -28.19 106.63 25.37
N ASN A 511 -27.42 107.30 24.50
CA ASN A 511 -26.45 108.32 24.91
C ASN A 511 -27.09 109.45 25.73
N MET A 512 -28.39 109.72 25.53
CA MET A 512 -29.16 110.68 26.34
C MET A 512 -29.45 110.16 27.76
N THR A 513 -29.34 108.84 27.98
CA THR A 513 -29.63 108.13 29.23
C THR A 513 -28.36 107.69 29.97
N GLN A 514 -27.24 107.51 29.27
CA GLN A 514 -26.06 106.80 29.79
C GLN A 514 -25.29 107.51 30.92
N VAL A 515 -25.60 108.77 31.26
CA VAL A 515 -25.08 109.44 32.47
C VAL A 515 -25.46 108.65 33.74
N VAL A 516 -26.63 108.00 33.74
CA VAL A 516 -27.10 107.16 34.86
C VAL A 516 -26.34 105.82 34.93
N GLY A 517 -25.75 105.36 33.81
CA GLY A 517 -25.19 104.02 33.64
C GLY A 517 -23.72 103.83 34.03
N GLN A 518 -23.09 104.74 34.79
CA GLN A 518 -21.68 104.59 35.17
C GLN A 518 -21.44 103.56 36.30
N HIS A 519 -22.36 103.38 37.24
CA HIS A 519 -22.17 102.46 38.38
C HIS A 519 -22.27 100.96 38.06
N SER A 520 -22.90 100.56 36.95
CA SER A 520 -23.08 99.14 36.58
C SER A 520 -21.77 98.44 36.15
N ARG A 521 -20.83 99.19 35.56
CA ARG A 521 -19.75 98.60 34.76
C ARG A 521 -18.63 97.89 35.54
N THR A 522 -18.40 98.23 36.81
CA THR A 522 -17.32 97.62 37.62
C THR A 522 -17.62 96.17 38.01
N ALA A 523 -18.89 95.77 38.11
CA ALA A 523 -19.28 94.42 38.51
C ALA A 523 -19.09 93.38 37.39
N GLY A 524 -19.35 93.76 36.13
CA GLY A 524 -19.35 92.83 35.00
C GLY A 524 -17.98 92.24 34.65
N ALA A 525 -16.89 92.95 34.93
CA ALA A 525 -15.54 92.48 34.64
C ALA A 525 -15.16 91.22 35.44
N MET A 526 -15.67 91.10 36.67
CA MET A 526 -15.28 90.05 37.62
C MET A 526 -15.95 88.69 37.35
N GLU A 527 -17.08 88.68 36.65
CA GLU A 527 -17.83 87.45 36.33
C GLU A 527 -17.29 86.76 35.06
N VAL A 528 -16.66 87.52 34.15
CA VAL A 528 -16.05 87.00 32.90
C VAL A 528 -14.78 86.19 33.18
N GLU A 529 -13.90 86.70 34.04
CA GLU A 529 -12.62 86.05 34.38
C GLU A 529 -12.85 84.70 35.10
N LYS A 530 -13.83 84.67 36.02
CA LYS A 530 -14.36 83.46 36.68
C LYS A 530 -14.91 82.43 35.66
N SER A 531 -15.57 82.89 34.61
CA SER A 531 -16.13 82.03 33.56
C SER A 531 -15.04 81.41 32.69
N GLN A 532 -13.99 82.16 32.37
CA GLN A 532 -12.81 81.69 31.63
C GLN A 532 -12.09 80.55 32.37
N LEU A 533 -11.74 80.76 33.64
CA LEU A 533 -11.08 79.76 34.48
C LEU A 533 -11.93 78.49 34.67
N THR A 534 -13.27 78.65 34.72
CA THR A 534 -14.20 77.51 34.80
C THR A 534 -14.19 76.68 33.51
N LYS A 535 -14.02 77.30 32.35
CA LYS A 535 -13.87 76.56 31.08
C LYS A 535 -12.56 75.78 31.07
N GLU A 536 -11.44 76.45 31.31
CA GLU A 536 -10.11 75.82 31.29
C GLU A 536 -9.99 74.65 32.27
N MET A 537 -10.59 74.76 33.46
CA MET A 537 -10.67 73.67 34.43
C MET A 537 -11.43 72.43 33.90
N ASN A 538 -12.49 72.62 33.11
CA ASN A 538 -13.23 71.52 32.50
C ASN A 538 -12.49 70.92 31.30
N ASP A 539 -11.86 71.75 30.46
CA ASP A 539 -11.06 71.30 29.32
C ASP A 539 -9.86 70.43 29.79
N TRP A 540 -9.16 70.85 30.85
CA TRP A 540 -8.12 70.04 31.50
C TRP A 540 -8.65 68.75 32.12
N LYS A 541 -9.84 68.79 32.73
CA LYS A 541 -10.47 67.59 33.30
C LYS A 541 -10.83 66.57 32.22
N LEU A 542 -11.34 67.01 31.07
CA LEU A 542 -11.60 66.14 29.91
C LEU A 542 -10.29 65.49 29.43
N LYS A 543 -9.22 66.28 29.34
CA LYS A 543 -7.90 65.79 28.90
C LYS A 543 -7.29 64.74 29.83
N VAL A 544 -7.52 64.86 31.14
CA VAL A 544 -7.10 63.83 32.12
C VAL A 544 -7.89 62.53 31.93
N GLU A 545 -9.20 62.58 31.70
CA GLU A 545 -10.00 61.36 31.50
C GLU A 545 -9.68 60.68 30.16
N GLU A 546 -9.44 61.45 29.09
CA GLU A 546 -8.95 60.92 27.80
C GLU A 546 -7.59 60.21 27.94
N LEU A 547 -6.64 60.84 28.64
CA LEU A 547 -5.31 60.26 28.87
C LEU A 547 -5.39 58.99 29.72
N LYS A 548 -6.32 58.93 30.67
CA LYS A 548 -6.56 57.75 31.51
C LYS A 548 -7.18 56.58 30.73
N ILE A 549 -8.15 56.84 29.84
CA ILE A 549 -8.67 55.80 28.94
C ILE A 549 -7.54 55.28 28.03
N ALA A 550 -6.68 56.18 27.53
CA ALA A 550 -5.52 55.78 26.75
C ALA A 550 -4.47 54.99 27.56
N GLU A 551 -4.32 55.25 28.86
CA GLU A 551 -3.51 54.49 29.80
C GLU A 551 -4.10 53.08 30.03
N ASP A 552 -5.38 52.98 30.38
CA ASP A 552 -6.11 51.72 30.58
C ASP A 552 -6.06 50.83 29.31
N GLU A 553 -6.24 51.40 28.11
CA GLU A 553 -6.07 50.63 26.86
C GLU A 553 -4.62 50.17 26.60
N LYS A 554 -3.60 50.87 27.13
CA LYS A 554 -2.20 50.48 26.95
C LYS A 554 -1.84 49.37 27.92
N GLU A 555 -2.30 49.46 29.17
CA GLU A 555 -2.15 48.41 30.17
C GLU A 555 -2.81 47.10 29.72
N ALA A 556 -4.04 47.18 29.19
CA ALA A 556 -4.73 46.02 28.61
C ALA A 556 -3.96 45.36 27.45
N ARG A 557 -3.33 46.16 26.57
CA ARG A 557 -2.48 45.67 25.47
C ARG A 557 -1.14 45.10 25.95
N ILE A 558 -0.61 45.61 27.06
CA ILE A 558 0.57 45.03 27.73
C ILE A 558 0.21 43.64 28.26
N HIS A 559 -0.88 43.49 29.02
CA HIS A 559 -1.32 42.19 29.53
C HIS A 559 -1.67 41.17 28.43
N GLU A 560 -2.22 41.59 27.28
CA GLU A 560 -2.40 40.70 26.12
C GLU A 560 -1.06 40.18 25.57
N MET A 561 -0.04 41.04 25.51
CA MET A 561 1.30 40.66 25.06
C MET A 561 2.04 39.80 26.10
N GLU A 562 1.87 40.06 27.40
CA GLU A 562 2.42 39.22 28.48
C GLU A 562 1.79 37.81 28.48
N ALA A 563 0.48 37.71 28.23
CA ALA A 563 -0.21 36.43 28.06
C ALA A 563 0.32 35.65 26.84
N ARG A 564 0.45 36.30 25.68
CA ARG A 564 1.05 35.68 24.48
C ARG A 564 2.50 35.27 24.68
N LEU A 565 3.31 36.07 25.36
CA LEU A 565 4.69 35.71 25.71
C LEU A 565 4.74 34.48 26.61
N SER A 566 3.85 34.40 27.62
CA SER A 566 3.73 33.25 28.51
C SER A 566 3.32 31.97 27.76
N GLU A 567 2.42 32.08 26.79
CA GLU A 567 1.98 30.96 25.95
C GLU A 567 3.09 30.47 25.01
N LEU A 568 3.78 31.39 24.33
CA LEU A 568 4.94 31.09 23.47
C LEU A 568 6.12 30.51 24.25
N GLU A 569 6.36 30.97 25.49
CA GLU A 569 7.41 30.43 26.35
C GLU A 569 7.07 29.01 26.83
N LEU A 570 5.79 28.73 27.11
CA LEU A 570 5.30 27.37 27.39
C LEU A 570 5.40 26.45 26.15
N GLU A 571 5.10 26.94 24.95
CA GLU A 571 5.27 26.18 23.70
C GLU A 571 6.74 25.88 23.41
N LYS A 572 7.62 26.87 23.55
CA LYS A 572 9.08 26.71 23.50
C LYS A 572 9.58 25.65 24.47
N VAL A 573 9.08 25.60 25.71
CA VAL A 573 9.43 24.54 26.68
C VAL A 573 8.94 23.17 26.23
N LYS A 574 7.71 23.05 25.72
CA LYS A 574 7.20 21.78 25.16
C LYS A 574 8.07 21.28 24.00
N LEU A 575 8.41 22.17 23.05
CA LEU A 575 9.26 21.85 21.90
C LEU A 575 10.70 21.47 22.32
N VAL A 576 11.30 22.16 23.30
CA VAL A 576 12.61 21.80 23.85
C VAL A 576 12.57 20.42 24.50
N ASN A 577 11.54 20.11 25.30
CA ASN A 577 11.39 18.80 25.92
C ASN A 577 11.26 17.69 24.85
N THR A 578 10.36 17.86 23.87
CA THR A 578 10.20 16.91 22.75
C THR A 578 11.49 16.74 21.92
N CYS A 579 12.28 17.79 21.74
CA CYS A 579 13.59 17.70 21.10
C CYS A 579 14.61 16.94 21.96
N SER A 580 14.60 17.12 23.28
CA SER A 580 15.49 16.37 24.19
C SER A 580 15.15 14.87 24.27
N GLU A 581 13.85 14.53 24.28
CA GLU A 581 13.36 13.14 24.21
C GLU A 581 13.78 12.46 22.90
N ARG A 582 13.64 13.16 21.76
CA ARG A 582 14.12 12.70 20.45
C ARG A 582 15.63 12.56 20.37
N LEU A 583 16.39 13.43 21.05
CA LEU A 583 17.85 13.34 21.12
C LEU A 583 18.29 12.11 21.92
N HIS A 584 17.68 11.87 23.09
CA HIS A 584 17.96 10.66 23.88
C HIS A 584 17.66 9.38 23.10
N ALA A 585 16.49 9.27 22.47
CA ALA A 585 16.15 8.12 21.64
C ALA A 585 17.14 7.90 20.47
N LEU A 586 17.68 8.98 19.89
CA LEU A 586 18.68 8.90 18.82
C LEU A 586 20.06 8.46 19.31
N ASP A 587 20.49 8.88 20.50
CA ASP A 587 21.74 8.40 21.11
C ASP A 587 21.61 6.94 21.60
N ASP A 588 20.45 6.52 22.11
CA ASP A 588 20.17 5.12 22.44
C ASP A 588 20.21 4.21 21.19
N MET A 589 19.51 4.59 20.12
CA MET A 589 19.57 3.89 18.81
C MET A 589 21.00 3.83 18.26
N LYS A 590 21.79 4.88 18.45
CA LYS A 590 23.19 4.94 18.01
C LYS A 590 24.07 3.98 18.83
N LEU A 591 23.84 3.89 20.14
CA LEU A 591 24.52 2.94 21.03
C LEU A 591 24.21 1.48 20.62
N GLU A 592 22.94 1.15 20.37
CA GLU A 592 22.51 -0.17 19.86
C GLU A 592 23.15 -0.48 18.50
N LYS A 593 23.12 0.47 17.56
CA LYS A 593 23.74 0.31 16.23
C LYS A 593 25.26 0.12 16.32
N ASP A 594 25.94 0.73 17.29
CA ASP A 594 27.38 0.51 17.52
C ASP A 594 27.65 -0.82 18.26
N GLN A 595 26.75 -1.30 19.13
CA GLN A 595 26.83 -2.67 19.70
C GLN A 595 26.71 -3.73 18.59
N LEU A 596 25.66 -3.66 17.76
CA LEU A 596 25.45 -4.57 16.63
C LEU A 596 26.62 -4.54 15.62
N MET A 597 27.26 -3.38 15.41
CA MET A 597 28.46 -3.30 14.56
C MET A 597 29.66 -4.07 15.17
N ASN A 598 29.83 -4.02 16.49
CA ASN A 598 30.88 -4.76 17.19
C ASN A 598 30.62 -6.28 17.17
N GLU A 599 29.38 -6.71 17.35
CA GLU A 599 28.98 -8.12 17.23
C GLU A 599 29.20 -8.64 15.80
N LEU A 600 28.76 -7.89 14.78
CA LEU A 600 29.04 -8.22 13.37
C LEU A 600 30.55 -8.32 13.09
N GLN A 601 31.36 -7.43 13.69
CA GLN A 601 32.81 -7.48 13.55
C GLN A 601 33.44 -8.68 14.28
N ALA A 602 32.89 -9.10 15.42
CA ALA A 602 33.29 -10.32 16.12
C ALA A 602 32.96 -11.57 15.29
N SER A 603 31.71 -11.73 14.84
CA SER A 603 31.29 -12.83 13.96
C SER A 603 32.13 -12.91 12.67
N ARG A 604 32.52 -11.76 12.11
CA ARG A 604 33.39 -11.70 10.92
C ARG A 604 34.83 -12.12 11.20
N ARG A 605 35.35 -11.90 12.42
CA ARG A 605 36.67 -12.43 12.85
C ARG A 605 36.61 -13.95 13.05
N GLU A 606 35.55 -14.46 13.66
CA GLU A 606 35.35 -15.91 13.84
C GLU A 606 35.22 -16.64 12.50
N LEU A 607 34.45 -16.08 11.55
CA LEU A 607 34.32 -16.62 10.20
C LEU A 607 35.68 -16.63 9.45
N ALA A 608 36.51 -15.61 9.64
CA ALA A 608 37.85 -15.56 9.06
C ALA A 608 38.77 -16.66 9.64
N GLY A 609 38.78 -16.82 10.98
CA GLY A 609 39.55 -17.90 11.62
C GLY A 609 39.09 -19.30 11.19
N LEU A 610 37.78 -19.50 11.01
CA LEU A 610 37.24 -20.77 10.50
C LEU A 610 37.65 -21.03 9.03
N ALA A 611 37.73 -19.98 8.21
CA ALA A 611 38.23 -20.08 6.83
C ALA A 611 39.74 -20.38 6.77
N GLU A 612 40.56 -19.80 7.66
CA GLU A 612 41.98 -20.12 7.80
C GLU A 612 42.19 -21.59 8.21
N VAL A 613 41.39 -22.10 9.14
CA VAL A 613 41.39 -23.53 9.54
C VAL A 613 40.98 -24.43 8.36
N PHE A 614 39.99 -24.03 7.56
CA PHE A 614 39.58 -24.77 6.36
C PHE A 614 40.67 -24.84 5.30
N GLU A 615 41.35 -23.73 5.00
CA GLU A 615 42.49 -23.70 4.07
C GLU A 615 43.75 -24.37 4.64
N HIS A 616 43.87 -24.54 5.95
CA HIS A 616 44.85 -25.46 6.55
C HIS A 616 44.49 -26.92 6.27
N LEU A 617 43.28 -27.36 6.64
CA LEU A 617 42.82 -28.74 6.44
C LEU A 617 42.86 -29.16 4.96
N LYS A 618 42.52 -28.26 4.05
CA LYS A 618 42.59 -28.44 2.60
C LYS A 618 44.03 -28.65 2.10
N ARG A 619 45.02 -27.96 2.66
CA ARG A 619 46.44 -28.18 2.37
C ARG A 619 46.92 -29.54 2.90
N ASP A 620 46.52 -29.93 4.10
CA ASP A 620 46.85 -31.24 4.67
C ASP A 620 46.30 -32.40 3.80
N TYR A 621 45.06 -32.27 3.30
CA TYR A 621 44.51 -33.24 2.34
C TYR A 621 45.26 -33.23 1.00
N GLN A 622 45.63 -32.07 0.46
CA GLN A 622 46.42 -31.96 -0.76
C GLN A 622 47.77 -32.68 -0.63
N GLU A 623 48.48 -32.44 0.48
CA GLU A 623 49.77 -33.08 0.78
C GLU A 623 49.62 -34.59 1.01
N LYS A 624 48.50 -35.03 1.61
CA LYS A 624 48.15 -36.45 1.75
C LYS A 624 47.96 -37.12 0.39
N ILE A 625 47.26 -36.46 -0.54
CA ILE A 625 47.03 -36.94 -1.90
C ILE A 625 48.36 -37.03 -2.66
N GLU A 626 49.19 -35.99 -2.62
CA GLU A 626 50.51 -35.98 -3.25
C GLU A 626 51.42 -37.10 -2.70
N LYS A 627 51.40 -37.35 -1.38
CA LYS A 627 52.12 -38.48 -0.77
C LYS A 627 51.62 -39.84 -1.29
N MET A 628 50.30 -40.01 -1.44
CA MET A 628 49.73 -41.24 -2.02
C MET A 628 50.08 -41.40 -3.50
N GLU A 629 50.00 -40.36 -4.30
CA GLU A 629 50.38 -40.38 -5.72
C GLU A 629 51.88 -40.71 -5.90
N ASN A 630 52.75 -40.15 -5.04
CA ASN A 630 54.17 -40.47 -5.02
C ASN A 630 54.46 -41.93 -4.59
N THR A 631 53.60 -42.58 -3.81
CA THR A 631 53.71 -44.04 -3.56
C THR A 631 53.17 -44.86 -4.72
N ALA A 632 52.05 -44.48 -5.32
CA ALA A 632 51.47 -45.15 -6.48
C ALA A 632 52.41 -45.11 -7.69
N ASN A 633 53.04 -43.97 -7.97
CA ASN A 633 54.01 -43.83 -9.06
C ASN A 633 55.29 -44.66 -8.81
N ARG A 634 55.72 -44.83 -7.54
CA ARG A 634 56.84 -45.72 -7.16
C ARG A 634 56.51 -47.19 -7.45
N LEU A 635 55.33 -47.66 -7.03
CA LEU A 635 54.82 -49.01 -7.31
C LEU A 635 54.65 -49.24 -8.82
N LYS A 636 54.18 -48.24 -9.56
CA LYS A 636 54.02 -48.25 -11.03
C LYS A 636 55.36 -48.34 -11.78
N ILE A 637 56.45 -47.83 -11.20
CA ILE A 637 57.82 -48.01 -11.73
C ILE A 637 58.32 -49.44 -11.45
N GLN A 638 58.12 -49.96 -10.23
CA GLN A 638 58.48 -51.35 -9.88
C GLN A 638 57.72 -52.38 -10.73
N LEU A 639 56.42 -52.16 -10.98
CA LEU A 639 55.62 -52.97 -11.89
C LEU A 639 56.20 -52.99 -13.31
N LYS A 640 56.71 -51.86 -13.80
CA LYS A 640 57.34 -51.76 -15.13
C LYS A 640 58.68 -52.49 -15.23
N SER A 641 59.51 -52.53 -14.18
CA SER A 641 60.77 -53.30 -14.24
C SER A 641 60.48 -54.80 -14.25
N ALA A 642 59.62 -55.28 -13.34
CA ALA A 642 59.19 -56.67 -13.31
C ALA A 642 58.51 -57.11 -14.62
N GLN A 643 57.77 -56.22 -15.29
CA GLN A 643 57.18 -56.49 -16.60
C GLN A 643 58.24 -56.56 -17.73
N ALA A 644 59.32 -55.79 -17.66
CA ALA A 644 60.44 -55.87 -18.61
C ALA A 644 61.25 -57.16 -18.43
N GLU A 645 61.53 -57.55 -17.18
CA GLU A 645 62.16 -58.83 -16.82
C GLU A 645 61.31 -60.02 -17.35
N LEU A 646 59.98 -59.95 -17.20
CA LEU A 646 59.06 -60.96 -17.75
C LEU A 646 59.18 -61.10 -19.27
N GLU A 647 59.20 -60.01 -20.04
CA GLU A 647 59.35 -60.09 -21.51
C GLU A 647 60.77 -60.52 -21.94
N GLN A 648 61.80 -60.28 -21.12
CA GLN A 648 63.13 -60.85 -21.34
C GLN A 648 63.12 -62.39 -21.21
N THR A 649 62.36 -62.95 -20.26
CA THR A 649 62.18 -64.42 -20.19
C THR A 649 61.32 -64.96 -21.35
N ARG A 650 60.27 -64.25 -21.77
CA ARG A 650 59.41 -64.66 -22.90
C ARG A 650 60.12 -64.64 -24.24
N THR A 651 60.99 -63.67 -24.48
CA THR A 651 61.77 -63.58 -25.72
C THR A 651 62.78 -64.72 -25.84
N ALA A 652 63.44 -65.10 -24.74
CA ALA A 652 64.30 -66.30 -24.69
C ALA A 652 63.52 -67.60 -24.97
N LEU A 653 62.31 -67.75 -24.42
CA LEU A 653 61.45 -68.91 -24.67
C LEU A 653 61.03 -69.02 -26.15
N LYS A 654 60.68 -67.88 -26.77
CA LYS A 654 60.23 -67.77 -28.17
C LYS A 654 61.23 -68.29 -29.19
N THR A 655 62.52 -68.21 -28.90
CA THR A 655 63.59 -68.75 -29.74
C THR A 655 63.64 -70.29 -29.81
N MET A 656 62.88 -70.99 -28.96
CA MET A 656 62.88 -72.45 -28.86
C MET A 656 61.68 -73.13 -29.53
N GLU A 657 60.54 -72.45 -29.68
CA GLU A 657 59.31 -72.99 -30.33
C GLU A 657 59.31 -72.74 -31.85
N GLY A 658 60.37 -73.18 -32.53
CA GLY A 658 60.74 -72.76 -33.89
C GLY A 658 60.01 -73.42 -35.08
N SER A 659 59.01 -74.28 -34.87
CA SER A 659 58.33 -74.99 -35.98
C SER A 659 56.85 -75.31 -35.74
N ASP A 660 56.11 -75.39 -36.85
CA ASP A 660 54.71 -75.82 -37.01
C ASP A 660 53.62 -75.12 -36.17
N GLY A 661 53.29 -73.88 -36.52
CA GLY A 661 52.26 -73.10 -35.82
C GLY A 661 51.47 -72.06 -36.63
N HIS A 662 51.52 -72.08 -37.97
CA HIS A 662 50.87 -71.05 -38.80
C HIS A 662 49.40 -71.38 -39.13
N ALA A 663 49.11 -72.58 -39.64
CA ALA A 663 47.76 -72.96 -40.07
C ALA A 663 46.74 -72.95 -38.93
N VAL A 664 47.11 -73.50 -37.75
CA VAL A 664 46.23 -73.57 -36.57
C VAL A 664 45.84 -72.17 -36.07
N LYS A 665 46.76 -71.18 -36.14
CA LYS A 665 46.48 -69.80 -35.70
C LYS A 665 45.39 -69.12 -36.53
N VAL A 666 45.32 -69.38 -37.84
CA VAL A 666 44.28 -68.82 -38.71
C VAL A 666 42.90 -69.41 -38.36
N ALA A 667 42.80 -70.74 -38.24
CA ALA A 667 41.57 -71.42 -37.86
C ALA A 667 41.04 -70.98 -36.48
N VAL A 668 41.93 -70.91 -35.47
CA VAL A 668 41.57 -70.44 -34.12
C VAL A 668 41.20 -68.95 -34.12
N GLY A 669 41.83 -68.13 -34.96
CA GLY A 669 41.47 -66.72 -35.15
C GLY A 669 40.04 -66.56 -35.67
N MET A 670 39.69 -67.29 -36.74
CA MET A 670 38.34 -67.28 -37.31
C MET A 670 37.30 -67.81 -36.30
N GLN A 671 37.59 -68.91 -35.59
CA GLN A 671 36.67 -69.45 -34.59
C GLN A 671 36.42 -68.46 -33.45
N LYS A 672 37.46 -67.77 -32.95
CA LYS A 672 37.31 -66.72 -31.92
C LYS A 672 36.45 -65.55 -32.42
N GLN A 673 36.61 -65.13 -33.68
CA GLN A 673 35.83 -64.05 -34.26
C GLN A 673 34.36 -64.44 -34.45
N ILE A 674 34.08 -65.69 -34.85
CA ILE A 674 32.72 -66.26 -34.93
C ILE A 674 32.07 -66.31 -33.54
N THR A 675 32.75 -66.84 -32.51
CA THR A 675 32.23 -66.88 -31.14
C THR A 675 31.96 -65.47 -30.58
N ALA A 676 32.86 -64.51 -30.82
CA ALA A 676 32.66 -63.12 -30.40
C ALA A 676 31.46 -62.47 -31.12
N LYS A 677 31.28 -62.72 -32.42
CA LYS A 677 30.10 -62.25 -33.17
C LYS A 677 28.81 -62.94 -32.73
N ARG A 678 28.87 -64.21 -32.33
CA ARG A 678 27.73 -64.92 -31.74
C ARG A 678 27.31 -64.28 -30.42
N GLY A 679 28.25 -64.05 -29.50
CA GLY A 679 27.97 -63.35 -28.23
C GLY A 679 27.39 -61.94 -28.42
N GLN A 680 27.84 -61.20 -29.45
CA GLN A 680 27.23 -59.91 -29.82
C GLN A 680 25.78 -60.07 -30.30
N ILE A 681 25.46 -61.09 -31.10
CA ILE A 681 24.09 -61.38 -31.56
C ILE A 681 23.20 -61.78 -30.37
N ASP A 682 23.65 -62.69 -29.53
CA ASP A 682 22.86 -63.21 -28.41
C ASP A 682 22.60 -62.08 -27.37
N ALA A 683 23.59 -61.22 -27.10
CA ALA A 683 23.42 -60.02 -26.27
C ALA A 683 22.43 -58.99 -26.87
N LEU A 684 22.46 -58.79 -28.20
CA LEU A 684 21.48 -57.95 -28.89
C LEU A 684 20.07 -58.56 -28.86
N GLN A 685 19.93 -59.88 -28.95
CA GLN A 685 18.63 -60.56 -28.80
C GLN A 685 18.07 -60.41 -27.38
N ILE A 686 18.91 -60.51 -26.34
CA ILE A 686 18.51 -60.21 -24.95
C ILE A 686 18.07 -58.75 -24.82
N LYS A 687 18.83 -57.80 -25.40
CA LYS A 687 18.47 -56.37 -25.38
C LYS A 687 17.16 -56.07 -26.11
N ILE A 688 16.92 -56.71 -27.26
CA ILE A 688 15.65 -56.61 -28.01
C ILE A 688 14.50 -57.18 -27.17
N LYS A 689 14.65 -58.36 -26.57
CA LYS A 689 13.62 -58.95 -25.70
C LYS A 689 13.28 -58.03 -24.53
N PHE A 690 14.29 -57.48 -23.86
CA PHE A 690 14.09 -56.52 -22.76
C PHE A 690 13.35 -55.26 -23.22
N LEU A 691 13.72 -54.68 -24.37
CA LEU A 691 13.05 -53.49 -24.92
C LEU A 691 11.60 -53.81 -25.34
N GLN A 692 11.35 -54.99 -25.90
CA GLN A 692 10.01 -55.45 -26.26
C GLN A 692 9.14 -55.68 -25.01
N GLU A 693 9.70 -56.28 -23.96
CA GLU A 693 9.03 -56.47 -22.68
C GLU A 693 8.72 -55.14 -21.99
N ALA A 694 9.69 -54.22 -21.93
CA ALA A 694 9.50 -52.85 -21.45
C ALA A 694 8.42 -52.10 -22.25
N MET A 695 8.39 -52.25 -23.58
CA MET A 695 7.34 -51.67 -24.43
C MET A 695 5.96 -52.26 -24.11
N THR A 696 5.84 -53.57 -23.89
CA THR A 696 4.54 -54.17 -23.48
C THR A 696 4.11 -53.73 -22.08
N ASN A 697 5.04 -53.50 -21.15
CA ASN A 697 4.72 -53.01 -19.80
C ASN A 697 4.32 -51.53 -19.81
N ALA A 698 5.02 -50.68 -20.58
CA ALA A 698 4.60 -49.30 -20.82
C ALA A 698 3.22 -49.20 -21.50
N ALA A 699 2.88 -50.14 -22.39
CA ALA A 699 1.55 -50.21 -23.00
C ALA A 699 0.45 -50.58 -21.98
N LYS A 700 0.71 -51.49 -21.04
CA LYS A 700 -0.20 -51.82 -19.92
C LYS A 700 -0.38 -50.62 -18.99
N GLU A 701 0.70 -49.96 -18.61
CA GLU A 701 0.67 -48.77 -17.74
C GLU A 701 -0.14 -47.64 -18.36
N LYS A 702 0.06 -47.37 -19.66
CA LYS A 702 -0.75 -46.41 -20.43
C LYS A 702 -2.24 -46.76 -20.48
N HIS A 703 -2.61 -48.05 -20.40
CA HIS A 703 -4.01 -48.47 -20.28
C HIS A 703 -4.57 -48.21 -18.88
N TYR A 704 -3.81 -48.59 -17.85
CA TYR A 704 -4.18 -48.38 -16.45
C TYR A 704 -4.37 -46.89 -16.13
N LEU A 705 -3.41 -46.03 -16.52
CA LEU A 705 -3.51 -44.57 -16.36
C LEU A 705 -4.73 -43.98 -17.09
N ARG A 706 -5.10 -44.52 -18.28
CA ARG A 706 -6.32 -44.12 -18.99
C ARG A 706 -7.58 -44.49 -18.21
N GLU A 707 -7.64 -45.69 -17.62
CA GLU A 707 -8.77 -46.08 -16.77
C GLU A 707 -8.88 -45.23 -15.50
N VAL A 708 -7.74 -44.95 -14.84
CA VAL A 708 -7.69 -44.07 -13.66
C VAL A 708 -8.16 -42.67 -14.03
N ASN A 709 -7.67 -42.11 -15.14
CA ASN A 709 -8.13 -40.83 -15.65
C ASN A 709 -9.64 -40.82 -15.93
N ASN A 710 -10.18 -41.84 -16.61
CA ASN A 710 -11.62 -41.96 -16.87
C ASN A 710 -12.45 -42.05 -15.56
N LYS A 711 -11.94 -42.75 -14.54
CA LYS A 711 -12.55 -42.83 -13.20
C LYS A 711 -12.52 -41.47 -12.49
N LEU A 712 -11.43 -40.71 -12.61
CA LEU A 712 -11.30 -39.36 -12.07
C LEU A 712 -12.20 -38.35 -12.80
N SER A 713 -12.27 -38.37 -14.13
CA SER A 713 -13.17 -37.51 -14.91
C SER A 713 -14.64 -37.74 -14.56
N LYS A 714 -15.06 -39.00 -14.31
CA LYS A 714 -16.41 -39.29 -13.78
C LYS A 714 -16.63 -38.68 -12.40
N LYS A 715 -15.69 -38.85 -11.46
CA LYS A 715 -15.78 -38.23 -10.12
C LYS A 715 -15.85 -36.71 -10.18
N LEU A 716 -15.06 -36.09 -11.04
CA LEU A 716 -15.06 -34.64 -11.25
C LEU A 716 -16.40 -34.17 -11.86
N SER A 717 -16.99 -34.94 -12.78
CA SER A 717 -18.33 -34.65 -13.31
C SER A 717 -19.42 -34.69 -12.25
N TYR A 718 -19.36 -35.59 -11.26
CA TYR A 718 -20.28 -35.61 -10.13
C TYR A 718 -20.08 -34.40 -9.22
N ILE A 719 -18.83 -34.08 -8.85
CA ILE A 719 -18.51 -32.90 -8.02
C ILE A 719 -18.95 -31.59 -8.70
N VAL A 720 -18.82 -31.49 -10.02
CA VAL A 720 -19.34 -30.33 -10.79
C VAL A 720 -20.86 -30.27 -10.72
N ALA A 721 -21.57 -31.40 -10.87
CA ALA A 721 -23.03 -31.43 -10.75
C ALA A 721 -23.50 -31.02 -9.34
N ASP A 722 -22.89 -31.57 -8.28
CA ASP A 722 -23.20 -31.23 -6.89
C ASP A 722 -22.92 -29.75 -6.60
N ASN A 723 -21.80 -29.20 -7.09
CA ASN A 723 -21.49 -27.77 -6.98
C ASN A 723 -22.52 -26.89 -7.70
N THR A 724 -23.03 -27.30 -8.88
CA THR A 724 -24.11 -26.54 -9.56
C THR A 724 -25.44 -26.61 -8.81
N LYS A 725 -25.74 -27.73 -8.13
CA LYS A 725 -26.91 -27.87 -7.26
C LYS A 725 -26.81 -26.95 -6.03
N ILE A 726 -25.67 -26.97 -5.34
CA ILE A 726 -25.39 -26.10 -4.19
C ILE A 726 -25.43 -24.62 -4.58
N ALA A 727 -24.92 -24.25 -5.76
CA ALA A 727 -25.02 -22.88 -6.27
C ALA A 727 -26.47 -22.43 -6.49
N GLY A 728 -27.34 -23.31 -7.01
CA GLY A 728 -28.78 -23.05 -7.13
C GLY A 728 -29.47 -22.88 -5.78
N GLU A 729 -29.15 -23.74 -4.81
CA GLU A 729 -29.67 -23.66 -3.44
C GLU A 729 -29.25 -22.36 -2.73
N LEU A 730 -28.00 -21.92 -2.91
CA LEU A 730 -27.49 -20.64 -2.39
C LEU A 730 -28.21 -19.43 -3.00
N GLU A 731 -28.53 -19.45 -4.30
CA GLU A 731 -29.24 -18.34 -4.94
C GLU A 731 -30.72 -18.29 -4.51
N ILE A 732 -31.35 -19.44 -4.27
CA ILE A 732 -32.67 -19.52 -3.63
C ILE A 732 -32.60 -18.89 -2.22
N LEU A 733 -31.61 -19.23 -1.40
CA LEU A 733 -31.44 -18.66 -0.07
C LEU A 733 -31.19 -17.14 -0.10
N ARG A 734 -30.39 -16.62 -1.04
CA ARG A 734 -30.23 -15.18 -1.27
C ARG A 734 -31.55 -14.48 -1.59
N SER A 735 -32.38 -15.09 -2.45
CA SER A 735 -33.70 -14.53 -2.79
C SER A 735 -34.63 -14.45 -1.57
N GLN A 736 -34.53 -15.41 -0.63
CA GLN A 736 -35.28 -15.42 0.62
C GLN A 736 -34.77 -14.37 1.61
N ASP A 737 -33.45 -14.25 1.80
CA ASP A 737 -32.81 -13.22 2.62
C ASP A 737 -33.17 -11.80 2.14
N LYS A 738 -33.10 -11.54 0.83
CA LYS A 738 -33.53 -10.27 0.24
C LYS A 738 -34.99 -9.95 0.56
N ARG A 739 -35.89 -10.91 0.38
CA ARG A 739 -37.33 -10.77 0.68
C ARG A 739 -37.59 -10.52 2.18
N LEU A 740 -36.80 -11.13 3.07
CA LEU A 740 -36.89 -10.89 4.51
C LEU A 740 -36.39 -9.50 4.89
N LYS A 741 -35.28 -9.02 4.30
CA LYS A 741 -34.78 -7.64 4.47
C LYS A 741 -35.80 -6.60 3.99
N GLU A 742 -36.45 -6.83 2.84
CA GLU A 742 -37.55 -5.99 2.36
C GLU A 742 -38.77 -6.00 3.29
N LYS A 743 -39.06 -7.12 3.98
CA LYS A 743 -40.13 -7.18 5.00
C LYS A 743 -39.73 -6.44 6.28
N LEU A 744 -38.49 -6.58 6.74
CA LEU A 744 -37.96 -5.88 7.92
C LEU A 744 -37.99 -4.36 7.73
N SER A 745 -37.46 -3.84 6.62
CA SER A 745 -37.48 -2.40 6.32
C SER A 745 -38.91 -1.80 6.30
N LYS A 746 -39.91 -2.57 5.83
CA LYS A 746 -41.32 -2.16 5.88
C LYS A 746 -41.87 -2.13 7.31
N MET A 747 -41.49 -3.09 8.15
CA MET A 747 -41.89 -3.13 9.57
C MET A 747 -41.23 -2.02 10.39
N GLU A 748 -39.96 -1.71 10.10
CA GLU A 748 -39.17 -0.62 10.69
C GLU A 748 -39.81 0.74 10.36
N THR A 749 -40.06 1.00 9.06
CA THR A 749 -40.78 2.21 8.61
C THR A 749 -42.17 2.38 9.25
N ALA A 750 -42.88 1.27 9.49
CA ALA A 750 -44.18 1.28 10.17
C ALA A 750 -44.05 1.56 11.68
N LEU A 751 -42.99 1.05 12.33
CA LEU A 751 -42.69 1.30 13.73
C LEU A 751 -42.26 2.74 13.99
N ASP A 752 -41.47 3.34 13.09
CA ASP A 752 -41.11 4.76 13.14
C ASP A 752 -42.34 5.65 13.01
N LYS A 753 -43.21 5.37 12.02
CA LYS A 753 -44.47 6.08 11.85
C LYS A 753 -45.38 5.96 13.08
N ALA A 754 -45.47 4.79 13.69
CA ALA A 754 -46.22 4.59 14.93
C ALA A 754 -45.60 5.39 16.09
N SER A 755 -44.27 5.38 16.23
CA SER A 755 -43.54 6.11 17.27
C SER A 755 -43.72 7.63 17.15
N MET A 756 -43.71 8.17 15.93
CA MET A 756 -44.01 9.57 15.66
C MET A 756 -45.45 9.95 16.05
N GLN A 757 -46.43 9.07 15.77
CA GLN A 757 -47.82 9.27 16.20
C GLN A 757 -47.99 9.19 17.73
N PHE A 758 -47.23 8.34 18.43
CA PHE A 758 -47.21 8.33 19.89
C PHE A 758 -46.64 9.64 20.48
N ALA A 759 -45.56 10.18 19.88
CA ALA A 759 -44.99 11.46 20.30
C ALA A 759 -45.96 12.64 20.08
N GLU A 760 -46.65 12.67 18.94
CA GLU A 760 -47.72 13.65 18.65
C GLU A 760 -48.86 13.57 19.67
N CYS A 761 -49.34 12.36 19.97
CA CYS A 761 -50.36 12.13 20.99
C CYS A 761 -49.90 12.57 22.39
N GLN A 762 -48.64 12.33 22.76
CA GLN A 762 -48.08 12.75 24.04
C GLN A 762 -47.95 14.28 24.15
N CYS A 763 -47.61 14.97 23.05
CA CYS A 763 -47.60 16.42 22.97
C CYS A 763 -49.01 17.01 23.20
N ILE A 764 -50.03 16.46 22.52
CA ILE A 764 -51.44 16.88 22.70
C ILE A 764 -51.90 16.72 24.16
N ILE A 765 -51.54 15.61 24.81
CA ILE A 765 -51.85 15.37 26.23
C ILE A 765 -51.17 16.44 27.12
N GLN A 766 -49.89 16.73 26.92
CA GLN A 766 -49.17 17.75 27.70
C GLN A 766 -49.79 19.15 27.54
N CYS A 767 -50.21 19.52 26.33
CA CYS A 767 -50.94 20.77 26.10
C CYS A 767 -52.27 20.80 26.87
N GLN A 768 -53.06 19.72 26.82
CA GLN A 768 -54.33 19.62 27.55
C GLN A 768 -54.14 19.64 29.08
N GLU A 769 -53.10 19.02 29.61
CA GLU A 769 -52.74 19.08 31.03
C GLU A 769 -52.33 20.50 31.46
N GLN A 770 -51.57 21.21 30.62
CA GLN A 770 -51.17 22.60 30.87
C GLN A 770 -52.38 23.55 30.82
N GLU A 771 -53.30 23.37 29.89
CA GLU A 771 -54.54 24.14 29.83
C GLU A 771 -55.47 23.83 31.01
N ALA A 772 -55.64 22.57 31.38
CA ALA A 772 -56.39 22.18 32.58
C ALA A 772 -55.78 22.79 33.86
N MET A 773 -54.45 22.88 33.95
CA MET A 773 -53.77 23.59 35.04
C MET A 773 -54.03 25.11 34.98
N ARG A 774 -53.98 25.74 33.79
CA ARG A 774 -54.32 27.16 33.60
C ARG A 774 -55.76 27.46 34.04
N PHE A 775 -56.74 26.66 33.61
CA PHE A 775 -58.14 26.83 34.02
C PHE A 775 -58.35 26.61 35.53
N ARG A 776 -57.67 25.63 36.14
CA ARG A 776 -57.69 25.43 37.59
C ARG A 776 -57.09 26.60 38.37
N LEU A 777 -56.01 27.20 37.87
CA LEU A 777 -55.40 28.38 38.46
C LEU A 777 -56.31 29.61 38.32
N GLN A 778 -56.89 29.83 37.13
CA GLN A 778 -57.86 30.91 36.90
C GLN A 778 -59.06 30.79 37.86
N HIS A 779 -59.72 29.63 37.90
CA HIS A 779 -60.82 29.37 38.84
C HIS A 779 -60.40 29.56 40.31
N THR A 780 -59.14 29.29 40.67
CA THR A 780 -58.63 29.53 42.03
C THR A 780 -58.41 31.02 42.32
N LEU A 781 -58.14 31.85 41.30
CA LEU A 781 -58.11 33.31 41.42
C LEU A 781 -59.53 33.87 41.47
N ASP A 782 -60.42 33.45 40.56
CA ASP A 782 -61.82 33.87 40.51
C ASP A 782 -62.54 33.60 41.85
N VAL A 783 -62.34 32.41 42.43
CA VAL A 783 -62.89 32.06 43.76
C VAL A 783 -62.30 32.92 44.89
N LYS A 784 -61.03 33.36 44.79
CA LYS A 784 -60.42 34.27 45.77
C LYS A 784 -60.91 35.70 45.62
N GLU A 785 -61.17 36.16 44.40
CA GLU A 785 -61.74 37.48 44.13
C GLU A 785 -63.19 37.55 44.63
N LEU A 786 -63.97 36.48 44.44
CA LEU A 786 -65.30 36.30 45.03
C LEU A 786 -65.27 36.12 46.57
N GLN A 787 -64.12 35.77 47.16
CA GLN A 787 -63.88 35.72 48.62
C GLN A 787 -63.24 37.02 49.16
N GLY A 788 -63.63 38.18 48.60
CA GLY A 788 -63.18 39.49 49.03
C GLY A 788 -63.29 39.74 50.56
N PRO A 789 -62.43 40.60 51.13
CA PRO A 789 -62.17 40.65 52.57
C PRO A 789 -63.33 41.22 53.41
N GLY A 790 -64.32 40.37 53.69
CA GLY A 790 -65.49 40.72 54.53
C GLY A 790 -66.21 39.53 55.19
N TYR A 791 -66.09 38.30 54.66
CA TYR A 791 -66.84 37.15 55.16
C TYR A 791 -65.95 36.00 55.65
N SER A 792 -65.66 36.02 56.96
CA SER A 792 -65.16 34.85 57.68
C SER A 792 -66.32 34.08 58.32
N SER A 793 -66.43 32.79 58.02
CA SER A 793 -67.16 31.81 58.84
C SER A 793 -66.56 30.43 58.66
N ALA A 794 -66.52 29.64 59.75
CA ALA A 794 -65.56 28.55 59.90
C ALA A 794 -66.21 27.17 60.07
N SER A 795 -65.60 26.14 59.47
CA SER A 795 -65.52 24.74 59.93
C SER A 795 -64.65 23.95 58.93
N GLY A 796 -63.79 23.00 59.29
CA GLY A 796 -63.44 22.44 60.60
C GLY A 796 -62.02 21.83 60.60
N LYS A 797 -61.60 21.21 61.71
CA LYS A 797 -60.19 20.82 61.96
C LYS A 797 -59.80 19.40 61.50
N LEU A 798 -58.47 19.20 61.45
CA LEU A 798 -57.71 17.92 61.58
C LEU A 798 -57.70 17.00 60.33
N ARG A 799 -56.58 16.32 59.97
CA ARG A 799 -55.27 16.12 60.64
C ARG A 799 -54.08 16.34 59.69
N HIS A 800 -52.89 16.58 60.27
CA HIS A 800 -51.62 16.36 59.58
C HIS A 800 -51.31 14.85 59.40
N MET A 801 -50.65 14.51 58.29
CA MET A 801 -49.45 13.66 58.33
C MET A 801 -48.46 14.13 57.23
N VAL A 802 -47.20 13.70 57.33
CA VAL A 802 -46.02 14.23 56.62
C VAL A 802 -45.62 13.28 55.45
N PRO A 803 -45.03 13.77 54.34
CA PRO A 803 -44.91 12.99 53.10
C PRO A 803 -43.66 12.08 53.04
N LEU A 804 -43.60 11.17 52.07
CA LEU A 804 -42.37 10.65 51.44
C LEU A 804 -42.63 9.81 50.16
N SER A 805 -41.71 9.94 49.19
CA SER A 805 -41.22 9.01 48.15
C SER A 805 -42.09 7.99 47.39
N TYR A 806 -41.94 8.04 46.05
CA TYR A 806 -41.64 6.92 45.12
C TYR A 806 -41.96 5.46 45.53
N LEU A 807 -42.75 4.74 44.71
CA LEU A 807 -42.24 3.65 43.83
C LEU A 807 -43.30 3.01 42.90
N HIS A 808 -42.93 2.88 41.62
CA HIS A 808 -43.25 1.87 40.59
C HIS A 808 -44.58 1.05 40.52
N SER A 809 -45.12 1.04 39.30
CA SER A 809 -45.48 -0.15 38.47
C SER A 809 -46.92 -0.69 38.35
N ALA A 810 -47.15 -1.23 37.15
CA ALA A 810 -48.13 -2.25 36.75
C ALA A 810 -49.64 -1.90 36.80
N VAL A 811 -50.13 -1.23 35.76
CA VAL A 811 -51.55 -1.31 35.36
C VAL A 811 -51.77 -2.56 34.52
N LEU A 812 -52.68 -3.44 34.97
CA LEU A 812 -53.29 -4.49 34.17
C LEU A 812 -54.79 -4.49 34.48
N LEU A 813 -55.64 -4.25 33.49
CA LEU A 813 -57.08 -4.14 33.69
C LEU A 813 -57.85 -4.53 32.42
N PRO A 814 -58.64 -5.63 32.43
CA PRO A 814 -59.45 -6.03 31.29
C PRO A 814 -60.80 -5.30 31.24
N SER A 815 -61.18 -4.98 30.02
CA SER A 815 -62.38 -4.26 29.56
C SER A 815 -63.74 -4.84 29.98
N ARG A 816 -64.75 -3.95 30.10
CA ARG A 816 -66.09 -4.14 29.51
C ARG A 816 -66.82 -2.81 29.26
N ASN A 817 -67.86 -2.85 28.42
CA ASN A 817 -68.48 -1.69 27.74
C ASN A 817 -69.94 -1.40 28.18
N LEU A 818 -70.50 -0.31 27.61
CA LEU A 818 -71.92 0.10 27.51
C LEU A 818 -72.56 0.76 28.78
N ALA A 819 -73.47 1.75 28.69
CA ALA A 819 -74.00 2.47 27.51
C ALA A 819 -74.53 3.90 27.83
N SER A 820 -74.46 4.77 26.81
CA SER A 820 -75.33 5.93 26.47
C SER A 820 -76.15 6.68 27.52
N CYS A 821 -76.02 8.02 27.53
CA CYS A 821 -77.11 8.92 27.07
C CYS A 821 -76.58 10.32 26.69
N VAL A 822 -77.28 11.03 25.77
CA VAL A 822 -76.87 12.35 25.21
C VAL A 822 -78.10 13.25 25.03
N PRO A 823 -77.97 14.57 25.26
CA PRO A 823 -78.58 15.55 24.35
C PRO A 823 -77.57 16.57 23.76
N HIS A 824 -77.92 17.13 22.59
CA HIS A 824 -77.17 18.14 21.81
C HIS A 824 -76.92 19.46 22.59
N MET A 825 -75.77 20.17 22.46
CA MET A 825 -75.20 20.89 21.28
C MET A 825 -76.06 22.10 20.83
N PRO A 826 -75.48 23.25 20.37
CA PRO A 826 -74.26 23.38 19.54
C PRO A 826 -73.21 24.43 20.01
N SER A 827 -71.97 24.49 19.48
CA SER A 827 -71.67 25.24 18.23
C SER A 827 -70.26 25.00 17.62
N LYS A 828 -70.24 24.58 16.35
CA LYS A 828 -69.44 25.12 15.22
C LYS A 828 -67.91 25.34 15.37
N ALA A 829 -67.10 24.35 14.95
CA ALA A 829 -66.01 24.44 13.95
C ALA A 829 -65.19 23.12 13.88
N GLY A 830 -64.49 22.87 12.76
CA GLY A 830 -63.51 21.76 12.64
C GLY A 830 -63.83 20.74 11.55
N ILE A 831 -62.84 20.44 10.71
CA ILE A 831 -62.92 19.53 9.54
C ILE A 831 -62.81 18.06 9.99
N LEU A 832 -63.31 17.14 9.15
CA LEU A 832 -63.37 15.69 9.38
C LEU A 832 -62.01 15.05 9.74
N ASN A 833 -62.00 14.29 10.84
CA ASN A 833 -61.03 13.23 11.12
C ASN A 833 -61.68 11.87 10.81
N GLU A 834 -61.03 11.02 10.01
CA GLU A 834 -61.43 9.62 9.83
C GLU A 834 -60.38 8.63 10.38
N GLU A 835 -60.69 8.07 11.56
CA GLU A 835 -60.30 6.76 12.10
C GLU A 835 -58.85 6.21 11.86
N PRO A 836 -57.85 6.69 12.60
CA PRO A 836 -56.50 6.09 12.66
C PRO A 836 -56.45 4.60 13.08
N LEU A 837 -57.51 4.10 13.72
CA LEU A 837 -57.58 2.73 14.25
C LEU A 837 -57.87 1.64 13.20
N ARG A 838 -58.29 2.00 11.97
CA ARG A 838 -58.52 0.97 10.93
C ARG A 838 -57.24 0.38 10.38
N ASP A 839 -56.22 1.21 10.13
CA ASP A 839 -54.99 0.76 9.48
C ASP A 839 -54.14 -0.11 10.41
N LEU A 840 -54.05 0.23 11.70
CA LEU A 840 -53.37 -0.62 12.69
C LEU A 840 -54.04 -2.01 12.77
N LYS A 841 -55.38 -2.06 12.67
CA LYS A 841 -56.13 -3.32 12.65
C LYS A 841 -55.94 -4.10 11.34
N ARG A 842 -55.83 -3.42 10.19
CA ARG A 842 -55.50 -4.05 8.89
C ARG A 842 -54.12 -4.69 8.94
N ILE A 843 -53.11 -3.96 9.42
CA ILE A 843 -51.72 -4.43 9.56
C ILE A 843 -51.62 -5.66 10.48
N LEU A 844 -52.31 -5.64 11.64
CA LEU A 844 -52.37 -6.80 12.54
C LEU A 844 -53.09 -8.01 11.91
N GLN A 845 -54.05 -7.78 11.02
CA GLN A 845 -54.76 -8.85 10.34
C GLN A 845 -53.93 -9.46 9.19
N GLU A 846 -53.17 -8.64 8.45
CA GLU A 846 -52.16 -9.09 7.46
C GLU A 846 -51.00 -9.87 8.11
N LEU A 847 -50.58 -9.47 9.32
CA LEU A 847 -49.59 -10.21 10.11
C LEU A 847 -50.05 -11.62 10.51
N THR A 848 -51.36 -11.88 10.55
CA THR A 848 -51.94 -13.16 10.98
C THR A 848 -52.24 -14.11 9.81
N SER A 849 -52.24 -13.63 8.56
CA SER A 849 -52.71 -14.38 7.38
C SER A 849 -51.62 -14.99 6.49
N SER A 850 -50.36 -15.03 6.94
CA SER A 850 -49.19 -15.35 6.10
C SER A 850 -48.35 -16.56 6.56
N ASP A 851 -48.77 -17.31 7.58
CA ASP A 851 -47.97 -18.36 8.23
C ASP A 851 -48.06 -19.77 7.58
N ASN A 852 -48.73 -19.90 6.43
CA ASN A 852 -48.84 -21.18 5.70
C ASN A 852 -48.36 -21.03 4.24
N ASP A 853 -47.07 -21.26 4.01
CA ASP A 853 -46.56 -21.88 2.77
C ASP A 853 -45.09 -22.30 2.96
N ILE A 854 -44.88 -23.44 3.61
CA ILE A 854 -43.57 -24.12 3.70
C ILE A 854 -43.64 -25.39 2.85
N PRO A 855 -43.02 -25.43 1.65
CA PRO A 855 -42.85 -26.68 0.94
C PRO A 855 -41.82 -27.55 1.67
N SER A 856 -42.30 -28.59 2.35
CA SER A 856 -41.43 -29.62 2.95
C SER A 856 -40.67 -30.34 1.83
N VAL A 857 -39.35 -30.14 1.77
CA VAL A 857 -38.49 -30.86 0.83
C VAL A 857 -38.20 -32.25 1.39
N ASP A 858 -38.66 -33.26 0.66
CA ASP A 858 -38.52 -34.67 1.03
C ASP A 858 -37.05 -35.12 1.01
N LEU A 859 -36.59 -35.76 2.10
CA LEU A 859 -35.24 -36.32 2.20
C LEU A 859 -35.21 -37.73 1.61
N GLY A 860 -35.28 -37.78 0.27
CA GLY A 860 -35.23 -39.00 -0.52
C GLY A 860 -33.99 -39.86 -0.21
N LYS A 861 -34.23 -41.13 0.10
CA LYS A 861 -33.19 -42.13 0.41
C LYS A 861 -32.38 -42.56 -0.82
N GLU A 862 -31.19 -43.08 -0.53
CA GLU A 862 -30.48 -44.19 -1.19
C GLU A 862 -30.81 -44.52 -2.66
N TYR A 863 -29.78 -44.49 -3.51
CA TYR A 863 -29.67 -45.49 -4.58
C TYR A 863 -28.32 -46.20 -4.54
N SER A 864 -28.38 -47.52 -4.76
CA SER A 864 -27.24 -48.43 -4.82
C SER A 864 -27.05 -48.95 -6.24
N ASN A 865 -25.85 -49.49 -6.51
CA ASN A 865 -25.35 -50.03 -7.79
C ASN A 865 -25.08 -49.00 -8.92
N GLY A 866 -23.88 -49.10 -9.52
CA GLY A 866 -23.37 -48.25 -10.60
C GLY A 866 -21.88 -48.47 -10.88
#